data_AF-A0A412Q6P2-F1
#
_entry.id   AF-A0A412Q6P2-F1
#
_cell.length_a   1.000
_cell.length_b   1.000
_cell.length_c   1.000
_cell.angle_alpha   90.00
_cell.angle_beta   90.00
_cell.angle_gamma   90.00
#
_symmetry.space_group_name_H-M   'P 1'
#
loop_
_entity.id
_entity.type
_entity.pdbx_description
1 polymer ?
#
loop_
_entity_poly.entity_id
_entity_poly.type
_entity_poly.pdbx_seq_one_letter_code
_entity_poly.pdbx_strand_id
1 'polypeptide(L)'
;MQSKFKRILFGGDYNPNQWPKEVWAQDMAYFKDAHINSATINVFSWAKIQPSENEYDFTELDEIVDMLSNENYDIVMATSTAALPAWMVKKYPETMSTDYEGRRHKFGARHNFCPNSLVYQKYAKTLATELAKRYSGNKNISVWHINNEYGGYCYCDNCQKQFRVWLKDKYKTIDAVNDAWNTEFWGHTFYDWDEIVVPNELSEEAWDGMTSFAGISTDYRRFYSDSMLNCYKLERDAVKAIIPDALVTTNLMGTFKGLDYFKWAKEMDIVSWDNYPAYDTPWSMVAMTHDLMRGLKDEPFMLMEQTPSQQNWQHYNSLKRPGQMRAQSYQTIAHGADTIQFFQLRRSKGGCEKFHGAVIAHVGTNDTRVFRETAQLGRELESFGTRTLGTRNKSDVGIIFDWDNYWALEYTSGPTRDLKYVDQIHHYYEYFYNKNISVDMIPVDGDFSKYKVIAAPVLYMVKEGMKEKLEQFVKNGGTLITTFMSGIVDQSDNVHLGGYPGPLREMAGVWVEEIDALAPEQSNTVSFSDGKEYKCNLLCDLMHPEGAEVLATYESDFYAGMPAVTKNSYGKGHVYYVATQLEAAGLARVLDEATDEVSVSGVIAEETGLEITCRESENTRFYFVMNFTDEKQALPASLAGKVDLITGETAKEGDMMNKWDVKILQEAL
;
A
#
# COMPACT_ATOMS: atom_id res chain seq x y z
N MET A 1 5.57 -21.51 -0.64
CA MET A 1 4.93 -21.51 -1.98
C MET A 1 5.99 -21.67 -3.04
N GLN A 2 5.62 -22.09 -4.26
CA GLN A 2 6.55 -22.04 -5.38
C GLN A 2 6.89 -20.57 -5.69
N SER A 3 8.19 -20.23 -5.72
CA SER A 3 8.60 -18.88 -6.09
C SER A 3 8.27 -18.59 -7.56
N LYS A 4 7.90 -17.34 -7.83
CA LYS A 4 7.70 -16.81 -9.19
C LYS A 4 9.03 -16.45 -9.87
N PHE A 5 10.13 -16.42 -9.12
CA PHE A 5 11.46 -16.05 -9.60
C PHE A 5 12.48 -17.17 -9.38
N LYS A 6 13.49 -17.21 -10.25
CA LYS A 6 14.61 -18.17 -10.15
C LYS A 6 15.73 -17.69 -9.23
N ARG A 7 15.75 -16.39 -8.92
CA ARG A 7 16.69 -15.68 -8.04
C ARG A 7 16.01 -14.39 -7.56
N ILE A 8 16.52 -13.79 -6.50
CA ILE A 8 16.09 -12.44 -6.09
C ILE A 8 16.48 -11.47 -7.21
N LEU A 9 15.48 -10.78 -7.77
CA LEU A 9 15.75 -9.75 -8.77
C LEU A 9 16.36 -8.53 -8.07
N PHE A 10 17.58 -8.19 -8.47
CA PHE A 10 18.33 -7.05 -7.94
C PHE A 10 18.71 -6.11 -9.08
N GLY A 11 18.20 -4.89 -9.05
CA GLY A 11 18.38 -3.95 -10.17
C GLY A 11 17.35 -2.83 -10.17
N GLY A 12 16.61 -2.66 -11.26
CA GLY A 12 15.53 -1.69 -11.36
C GLY A 12 15.57 -0.86 -12.65
N ASP A 13 15.00 0.34 -12.60
CA ASP A 13 14.76 1.17 -13.77
C ASP A 13 16.03 1.53 -14.53
N TYR A 14 16.05 1.16 -15.81
CA TYR A 14 17.16 1.42 -16.71
C TYR A 14 16.67 2.12 -17.98
N ASN A 15 17.18 3.34 -18.18
CA ASN A 15 16.80 4.22 -19.28
C ASN A 15 18.00 4.50 -20.22
N PRO A 16 18.58 3.47 -20.88
CA PRO A 16 19.75 3.62 -21.74
C PRO A 16 19.49 4.55 -22.93
N ASN A 17 18.25 4.59 -23.42
CA ASN A 17 17.80 5.48 -24.50
C ASN A 17 18.02 6.98 -24.25
N GLN A 18 18.36 7.38 -23.02
CA GLN A 18 18.73 8.75 -22.64
C GLN A 18 20.24 9.05 -22.80
N TRP A 19 21.03 8.04 -23.16
CA TRP A 19 22.50 8.07 -23.18
C TRP A 19 23.06 7.50 -24.48
N PRO A 20 24.26 7.92 -24.91
CA PRO A 20 24.92 7.34 -26.07
C PRO A 20 25.43 5.92 -25.78
N LYS A 21 25.60 5.08 -26.82
CA LYS A 21 25.89 3.65 -26.70
C LYS A 21 27.16 3.31 -25.92
N GLU A 22 28.16 4.19 -25.91
CA GLU A 22 29.40 3.98 -25.14
C GLU A 22 29.13 3.93 -23.63
N VAL A 23 28.09 4.64 -23.17
CA VAL A 23 27.65 4.61 -21.77
C VAL A 23 26.97 3.29 -21.45
N TRP A 24 26.27 2.66 -22.41
CA TRP A 24 25.58 1.38 -22.18
C TRP A 24 26.58 0.27 -21.87
N ALA A 25 27.69 0.21 -22.62
CA ALA A 25 28.76 -0.75 -22.37
C ALA A 25 29.40 -0.53 -20.97
N GLN A 26 29.58 0.73 -20.56
CA GLN A 26 30.05 1.07 -19.23
C GLN A 26 29.06 0.64 -18.15
N ASP A 27 27.76 0.87 -18.37
CA ASP A 27 26.70 0.48 -17.44
C ASP A 27 26.70 -1.03 -17.22
N MET A 28 26.81 -1.84 -18.28
CA MET A 28 26.88 -3.30 -18.15
C MET A 28 28.07 -3.77 -17.31
N ALA A 29 29.24 -3.11 -17.45
CA ALA A 29 30.40 -3.40 -16.61
C ALA A 29 30.13 -3.04 -15.13
N TYR A 30 29.55 -1.87 -14.87
CA TYR A 30 29.22 -1.44 -13.52
C TYR A 30 28.08 -2.24 -12.89
N PHE A 31 27.11 -2.71 -13.67
CA PHE A 31 26.05 -3.58 -13.15
C PHE A 31 26.62 -4.92 -12.67
N LYS A 32 27.60 -5.49 -13.39
CA LYS A 32 28.37 -6.66 -12.93
C LYS A 32 29.11 -6.38 -11.63
N ASP A 33 29.82 -5.25 -11.53
CA ASP A 33 30.52 -4.85 -10.30
C ASP A 33 29.58 -4.66 -9.10
N ALA A 34 28.33 -4.27 -9.36
CA ALA A 34 27.29 -4.09 -8.35
C ALA A 34 26.46 -5.37 -8.08
N HIS A 35 26.73 -6.47 -8.79
CA HIS A 35 25.93 -7.70 -8.74
C HIS A 35 24.46 -7.50 -9.13
N ILE A 36 24.17 -6.47 -9.94
CA ILE A 36 22.84 -6.24 -10.53
C ILE A 36 22.58 -7.36 -11.55
N ASN A 37 21.37 -7.89 -11.52
CA ASN A 37 20.94 -9.03 -12.33
C ASN A 37 19.60 -8.80 -13.05
N SER A 38 18.93 -7.68 -12.80
CA SER A 38 17.63 -7.32 -13.39
C SER A 38 17.62 -5.89 -13.91
N ALA A 39 16.84 -5.60 -14.95
CA ALA A 39 16.58 -4.24 -15.43
C ALA A 39 15.12 -4.05 -15.84
N THR A 40 14.49 -2.99 -15.31
CA THR A 40 13.18 -2.50 -15.76
C THR A 40 13.38 -1.53 -16.90
N ILE A 41 12.92 -1.87 -18.10
CA ILE A 41 13.13 -1.06 -19.30
C ILE A 41 11.81 -0.65 -19.93
N ASN A 42 11.88 0.32 -20.84
CA ASN A 42 10.76 0.74 -21.68
C ASN A 42 9.59 1.42 -20.94
N VAL A 43 9.81 1.97 -19.73
CA VAL A 43 8.73 2.60 -18.94
C VAL A 43 8.20 3.88 -19.61
N PHE A 44 9.08 4.72 -20.18
CA PHE A 44 8.72 6.03 -20.74
C PHE A 44 9.27 6.26 -22.16
N SER A 45 9.03 5.34 -23.09
CA SER A 45 9.52 5.38 -24.47
C SER A 45 8.44 5.34 -25.55
N TRP A 46 7.15 5.51 -25.20
CA TRP A 46 6.05 5.46 -26.17
C TRP A 46 6.27 6.36 -27.38
N ALA A 47 6.60 7.63 -27.18
CA ALA A 47 6.82 8.57 -28.28
C ALA A 47 8.01 8.19 -29.19
N LYS A 48 8.99 7.46 -28.64
CA LYS A 48 10.15 6.97 -29.40
C LYS A 48 9.78 5.74 -30.22
N ILE A 49 9.00 4.83 -29.64
CA ILE A 49 8.53 3.61 -30.32
C ILE A 49 7.49 3.92 -31.37
N GLN A 50 6.55 4.82 -31.08
CA GLN A 50 5.43 5.16 -31.96
C GLN A 50 5.43 6.67 -32.23
N PRO A 51 6.25 7.16 -33.18
CA PRO A 51 6.36 8.59 -33.47
C PRO A 51 5.14 9.17 -34.19
N SER A 52 4.29 8.31 -34.78
CA SER A 52 3.02 8.67 -35.42
C SER A 52 2.02 7.49 -35.31
N GLU A 53 0.77 7.68 -35.73
CA GLU A 53 -0.31 6.71 -35.50
C GLU A 53 -0.04 5.29 -36.01
N ASN A 54 0.66 5.18 -37.14
CA ASN A 54 0.80 3.93 -37.90
C ASN A 54 2.26 3.49 -38.06
N GLU A 55 3.21 4.21 -37.46
CA GLU A 55 4.63 3.92 -37.55
C GLU A 55 5.13 3.41 -36.20
N TYR A 56 5.89 2.33 -36.24
CA TYR A 56 6.57 1.76 -35.08
C TYR A 56 8.05 1.58 -35.39
N ASP A 57 8.92 2.09 -34.53
CA ASP A 57 10.37 1.88 -34.57
C ASP A 57 10.83 1.24 -33.25
N PHE A 58 11.08 -0.06 -33.31
CA PHE A 58 11.57 -0.85 -32.18
C PHE A 58 13.10 -1.00 -32.20
N THR A 59 13.80 -0.46 -33.20
CA THR A 59 15.21 -0.78 -33.47
C THR A 59 16.11 -0.56 -32.25
N GLU A 60 15.96 0.56 -31.55
CA GLU A 60 16.75 0.83 -30.35
C GLU A 60 16.35 -0.08 -29.17
N LEU A 61 15.07 -0.39 -29.01
CA LEU A 61 14.61 -1.31 -27.97
C LEU A 61 15.11 -2.74 -28.22
N ASP A 62 15.18 -3.18 -29.48
CA ASP A 62 15.78 -4.47 -29.85
C ASP A 62 17.23 -4.54 -29.37
N GLU A 63 18.03 -3.52 -29.65
CA GLU A 63 19.43 -3.47 -29.23
C GLU A 63 19.57 -3.51 -27.70
N ILE A 64 18.69 -2.82 -26.97
CA ILE A 64 18.67 -2.83 -25.50
C ILE A 64 18.29 -4.22 -24.97
N VAL A 65 17.25 -4.84 -25.53
CA VAL A 65 16.79 -6.17 -25.16
C VAL A 65 17.87 -7.22 -25.46
N ASP A 66 18.49 -7.16 -26.62
CA ASP A 66 19.57 -8.06 -27.02
C ASP A 66 20.79 -7.90 -26.11
N MET A 67 21.18 -6.66 -25.79
CA MET A 67 22.29 -6.38 -24.87
C MET A 67 22.05 -7.03 -23.50
N LEU A 68 20.88 -6.81 -22.90
CA LEU A 68 20.54 -7.37 -21.59
C LEU A 68 20.42 -8.90 -21.63
N SER A 69 19.85 -9.45 -22.70
CA SER A 69 19.66 -10.90 -22.87
C SER A 69 20.99 -11.63 -23.07
N ASN A 70 21.88 -11.07 -23.89
CA ASN A 70 23.23 -11.62 -24.13
C ASN A 70 24.08 -11.67 -22.85
N GLU A 71 23.82 -10.76 -21.90
CA GLU A 71 24.48 -10.70 -20.60
C GLU A 71 23.71 -11.42 -19.49
N ASN A 72 22.62 -12.15 -19.83
CA ASN A 72 21.78 -12.94 -18.92
C ASN A 72 21.11 -12.13 -17.79
N TYR A 73 20.70 -10.89 -18.06
CA TYR A 73 19.84 -10.13 -17.16
C TYR A 73 18.38 -10.63 -17.23
N ASP A 74 17.68 -10.59 -16.10
CA ASP A 74 16.23 -10.63 -16.07
C ASP A 74 15.69 -9.26 -16.53
N ILE A 75 14.70 -9.27 -17.41
CA ILE A 75 14.08 -8.07 -17.97
C ILE A 75 12.68 -7.93 -17.40
N VAL A 76 12.43 -6.79 -16.76
CA VAL A 76 11.08 -6.32 -16.44
C VAL A 76 10.65 -5.40 -17.58
N MET A 77 9.81 -5.90 -18.48
CA MET A 77 9.46 -5.23 -19.73
C MET A 77 8.22 -4.35 -19.53
N ALA A 78 8.39 -3.03 -19.55
CA ALA A 78 7.26 -2.12 -19.44
C ALA A 78 6.55 -1.86 -20.78
N THR A 79 5.25 -1.55 -20.74
CA THR A 79 4.44 -1.28 -21.94
C THR A 79 4.54 0.13 -22.48
N SER A 80 5.22 1.03 -21.76
CA SER A 80 5.41 2.44 -22.12
C SER A 80 4.18 3.35 -22.04
N THR A 81 3.03 2.85 -21.59
CA THR A 81 1.73 3.55 -21.74
C THR A 81 1.44 4.64 -20.71
N ALA A 82 2.41 4.91 -19.82
CA ALA A 82 2.29 5.84 -18.71
C ALA A 82 2.40 7.33 -19.09
N ALA A 83 3.11 7.64 -20.18
CA ALA A 83 3.28 9.00 -20.68
C ALA A 83 2.89 9.09 -22.16
N LEU A 84 1.90 9.95 -22.45
CA LEU A 84 1.35 10.10 -23.80
C LEU A 84 2.36 10.76 -24.76
N PRO A 85 2.46 10.31 -26.03
CA PRO A 85 3.17 11.05 -27.06
C PRO A 85 2.54 12.42 -27.33
N ALA A 86 3.36 13.45 -27.55
CA ALA A 86 2.88 14.80 -27.85
C ALA A 86 2.00 14.87 -29.11
N TRP A 87 2.31 14.07 -30.14
CA TRP A 87 1.52 14.00 -31.37
C TRP A 87 0.10 13.49 -31.09
N MET A 88 -0.04 12.56 -30.14
CA MET A 88 -1.33 11.96 -29.79
C MET A 88 -2.20 13.01 -29.14
N VAL A 89 -1.70 13.71 -28.13
CA VAL A 89 -2.46 14.79 -27.45
C VAL A 89 -2.79 15.94 -28.41
N LYS A 90 -1.88 16.29 -29.32
CA LYS A 90 -2.13 17.34 -30.33
C LYS A 90 -3.28 16.96 -31.27
N LYS A 91 -3.33 15.70 -31.71
CA LYS A 91 -4.33 15.21 -32.68
C LYS A 91 -5.64 14.79 -32.01
N TYR A 92 -5.54 14.27 -30.80
CA TYR A 92 -6.62 13.72 -30.00
C TYR A 92 -6.60 14.33 -28.59
N PRO A 93 -6.98 15.61 -28.44
CA PRO A 93 -6.97 16.27 -27.14
C PRO A 93 -7.79 15.53 -26.09
N GLU A 94 -8.78 14.71 -26.48
CA GLU A 94 -9.62 13.85 -25.63
C GLU A 94 -8.83 12.80 -24.83
N THR A 95 -7.57 12.51 -25.17
CA THR A 95 -6.72 11.58 -24.40
C THR A 95 -6.22 12.15 -23.09
N MET A 96 -6.14 13.47 -22.94
CA MET A 96 -5.70 14.12 -21.69
C MET A 96 -6.78 14.06 -20.59
N SER A 97 -6.39 14.29 -19.35
CA SER A 97 -7.33 14.49 -18.26
C SER A 97 -7.96 15.90 -18.24
N THR A 98 -9.09 16.01 -17.54
CA THR A 98 -9.61 17.28 -17.02
C THR A 98 -9.44 17.23 -15.50
N ASP A 99 -8.83 18.25 -14.89
CA ASP A 99 -8.56 18.26 -13.44
C ASP A 99 -9.80 18.54 -12.58
N TYR A 100 -9.55 18.53 -11.27
CA TYR A 100 -10.52 18.81 -10.22
C TYR A 100 -11.20 20.18 -10.39
N GLU A 101 -10.47 21.19 -10.86
CA GLU A 101 -11.01 22.52 -11.14
C GLU A 101 -11.73 22.62 -12.51
N GLY A 102 -11.91 21.50 -13.19
CA GLY A 102 -12.61 21.41 -14.48
C GLY A 102 -11.79 21.92 -15.68
N ARG A 103 -10.48 22.12 -15.53
CA ARG A 103 -9.61 22.63 -16.57
C ARG A 103 -9.12 21.49 -17.44
N ARG A 104 -9.25 21.64 -18.76
CA ARG A 104 -8.73 20.67 -19.71
C ARG A 104 -7.20 20.79 -19.80
N HIS A 105 -6.49 19.72 -19.47
CA HIS A 105 -5.03 19.73 -19.60
C HIS A 105 -4.57 19.69 -21.06
N LYS A 106 -3.41 20.29 -21.30
CA LYS A 106 -2.62 20.16 -22.53
C LYS A 106 -1.53 19.09 -22.33
N PHE A 107 -0.78 18.79 -23.38
CA PHE A 107 0.37 17.88 -23.31
C PHE A 107 1.38 18.32 -22.23
N GLY A 108 1.83 17.37 -21.42
CA GLY A 108 2.88 17.52 -20.41
C GLY A 108 2.76 16.48 -19.30
N ALA A 109 3.79 16.36 -18.47
CA ALA A 109 3.87 15.41 -17.35
C ALA A 109 3.66 13.93 -17.75
N ARG A 110 3.21 13.10 -16.80
CA ARG A 110 2.95 11.65 -16.93
C ARG A 110 1.71 11.26 -16.10
N HIS A 111 1.18 10.04 -16.30
CA HIS A 111 0.09 9.43 -15.52
C HIS A 111 -1.22 10.25 -15.53
N ASN A 112 -1.46 11.01 -16.60
CA ASN A 112 -2.54 11.99 -16.70
C ASN A 112 -3.37 11.82 -17.98
N PHE A 113 -3.44 10.58 -18.49
CA PHE A 113 -4.37 10.22 -19.54
C PHE A 113 -5.79 10.06 -18.98
N CYS A 114 -6.80 10.27 -19.81
CA CYS A 114 -8.18 9.91 -19.48
C CYS A 114 -8.36 8.39 -19.64
N PRO A 115 -8.69 7.63 -18.58
CA PRO A 115 -8.85 6.17 -18.67
C PRO A 115 -10.01 5.77 -19.57
N ASN A 116 -11.00 6.65 -19.74
CA ASN A 116 -12.17 6.45 -20.60
C ASN A 116 -12.01 7.04 -22.01
N SER A 117 -10.80 7.41 -22.41
CA SER A 117 -10.53 7.80 -23.80
C SER A 117 -10.36 6.55 -24.67
N LEU A 118 -11.28 6.34 -25.62
CA LEU A 118 -11.20 5.24 -26.59
C LEU A 118 -9.93 5.32 -27.45
N VAL A 119 -9.40 6.52 -27.67
CA VAL A 119 -8.14 6.73 -28.40
C VAL A 119 -6.97 6.22 -27.58
N TYR A 120 -6.89 6.59 -26.30
CA TYR A 120 -5.86 6.07 -25.40
C TYR A 120 -5.93 4.54 -25.32
N GLN A 121 -7.11 3.99 -25.01
CA GLN A 121 -7.32 2.55 -24.90
C GLN A 121 -6.93 1.80 -26.18
N LYS A 122 -7.27 2.34 -27.35
CA LYS A 122 -6.87 1.76 -28.64
C LYS A 122 -5.35 1.68 -28.78
N TYR A 123 -4.64 2.79 -28.58
CA TYR A 123 -3.20 2.84 -28.83
C TYR A 123 -2.40 2.13 -27.72
N ALA A 124 -2.83 2.21 -26.46
CA ALA A 124 -2.24 1.47 -25.34
C ALA A 124 -2.33 -0.05 -25.58
N LYS A 125 -3.53 -0.56 -25.91
CA LYS A 125 -3.72 -1.97 -26.28
C LYS A 125 -2.83 -2.40 -27.45
N THR A 126 -2.79 -1.57 -28.48
CA THR A 126 -2.03 -1.88 -29.70
C THR A 126 -0.54 -1.93 -29.40
N LEU A 127 0.00 -0.95 -28.66
CA LEU A 127 1.41 -0.95 -28.27
C LEU A 127 1.78 -2.17 -27.42
N ALA A 128 0.98 -2.50 -26.41
CA ALA A 128 1.18 -3.70 -25.58
C ALA A 128 1.15 -4.98 -26.43
N THR A 129 0.23 -5.07 -27.40
CA THR A 129 0.14 -6.19 -28.34
C THR A 129 1.40 -6.32 -29.21
N GLU A 130 1.87 -5.21 -29.79
CA GLU A 130 3.05 -5.23 -30.67
C GLU A 130 4.34 -5.53 -29.89
N LEU A 131 4.49 -5.01 -28.67
CA LEU A 131 5.58 -5.40 -27.76
C LEU A 131 5.55 -6.89 -27.45
N ALA A 132 4.38 -7.43 -27.08
CA ALA A 132 4.23 -8.84 -26.75
C ALA A 132 4.51 -9.75 -27.96
N LYS A 133 4.01 -9.42 -29.16
CA LYS A 133 4.33 -10.15 -30.39
C LYS A 133 5.81 -10.15 -30.70
N ARG A 134 6.46 -9.00 -30.52
CA ARG A 134 7.87 -8.83 -30.88
C ARG A 134 8.80 -9.59 -29.96
N TYR A 135 8.51 -9.60 -28.66
CA TYR A 135 9.43 -10.15 -27.65
C TYR A 135 8.96 -11.46 -27.00
N SER A 136 7.87 -12.08 -27.48
CA SER A 136 7.33 -13.34 -26.90
C SER A 136 8.33 -14.49 -26.81
N GLY A 137 9.30 -14.54 -27.73
CA GLY A 137 10.34 -15.58 -27.75
C GLY A 137 11.48 -15.36 -26.76
N ASN A 138 11.56 -14.19 -26.12
CA ASN A 138 12.66 -13.84 -25.25
C ASN A 138 12.45 -14.38 -23.82
N LYS A 139 13.26 -15.37 -23.44
CA LYS A 139 13.20 -16.05 -22.14
C LYS A 139 13.77 -15.24 -20.98
N ASN A 140 14.45 -14.13 -21.27
CA ASN A 140 14.97 -13.20 -20.27
C ASN A 140 13.90 -12.22 -19.79
N ILE A 141 12.76 -12.09 -20.47
CA ILE A 141 11.64 -11.29 -19.96
C ILE A 141 10.95 -12.08 -18.85
N SER A 142 11.18 -11.65 -17.61
CA SER A 142 10.72 -12.33 -16.41
C SER A 142 9.38 -11.79 -15.92
N VAL A 143 9.10 -10.50 -16.17
CA VAL A 143 7.84 -9.84 -15.79
C VAL A 143 7.45 -8.79 -16.82
N TRP A 144 6.16 -8.67 -17.12
CA TRP A 144 5.58 -7.55 -17.84
C TRP A 144 5.07 -6.48 -16.88
N HIS A 145 5.56 -5.25 -17.05
CA HIS A 145 5.23 -4.09 -16.25
C HIS A 145 4.25 -3.19 -17.01
N ILE A 146 2.96 -3.36 -16.76
CA ILE A 146 1.93 -2.59 -17.44
C ILE A 146 1.97 -1.15 -16.95
N ASN A 147 2.06 -0.18 -17.87
CA ASN A 147 2.03 1.25 -17.56
C ASN A 147 3.13 1.65 -16.54
N ASN A 148 2.82 2.60 -15.65
CA ASN A 148 3.59 3.01 -14.48
C ASN A 148 2.71 3.83 -13.54
N GLU A 149 2.68 3.50 -12.24
CA GLU A 149 1.99 4.24 -11.16
C GLU A 149 0.62 4.80 -11.59
N TYR A 150 -0.35 3.93 -11.88
CA TYR A 150 -1.71 4.38 -12.20
C TYR A 150 -2.25 5.31 -11.11
N GLY A 151 -2.89 6.42 -11.50
CA GLY A 151 -3.38 7.39 -10.53
C GLY A 151 -3.99 8.65 -11.14
N GLY A 152 -4.07 9.71 -10.34
CA GLY A 152 -4.75 10.97 -10.68
C GLY A 152 -6.28 10.83 -10.70
N TYR A 153 -6.98 11.89 -11.08
CA TYR A 153 -8.42 11.88 -11.37
C TYR A 153 -8.69 12.64 -12.68
N CYS A 154 -9.75 12.27 -13.40
CA CYS A 154 -10.14 12.91 -14.65
C CYS A 154 -11.64 13.17 -14.66
N TYR A 155 -12.05 14.43 -14.81
CA TYR A 155 -13.44 14.90 -14.73
C TYR A 155 -13.99 15.33 -16.09
N CYS A 156 -13.51 14.74 -17.19
CA CYS A 156 -13.93 15.11 -18.54
C CYS A 156 -15.28 14.48 -18.92
N ASP A 157 -15.89 14.97 -20.00
CA ASP A 157 -17.17 14.45 -20.52
C ASP A 157 -17.19 12.93 -20.80
N ASN A 158 -16.05 12.35 -21.20
CA ASN A 158 -15.96 10.90 -21.40
C ASN A 158 -16.11 10.16 -20.06
N CYS A 159 -15.45 10.65 -19.00
CA CYS A 159 -15.59 10.10 -17.66
C CYS A 159 -17.01 10.33 -17.12
N GLN A 160 -17.61 11.50 -17.32
CA GLN A 160 -18.98 11.76 -16.89
C GLN A 160 -19.99 10.82 -17.54
N LYS A 161 -19.91 10.63 -18.86
CA LYS A 161 -20.78 9.70 -19.57
C LYS A 161 -20.57 8.26 -19.11
N GLN A 162 -19.32 7.84 -18.92
CA GLN A 162 -19.02 6.49 -18.46
C GLN A 162 -19.39 6.27 -16.98
N PHE A 163 -19.34 7.32 -16.15
CA PHE A 163 -19.82 7.28 -14.77
C PHE A 163 -21.32 7.00 -14.73
N ARG A 164 -22.10 7.67 -15.58
CA ARG A 164 -23.55 7.37 -15.74
C ARG A 164 -23.80 5.93 -16.18
N VAL A 165 -22.97 5.39 -17.08
CA VAL A 165 -23.07 3.97 -17.49
C VAL A 165 -22.76 3.04 -16.31
N TRP A 166 -21.72 3.34 -15.53
CA TRP A 166 -21.36 2.58 -14.34
C TRP A 166 -22.48 2.61 -13.29
N LEU A 167 -23.11 3.76 -13.06
CA LEU A 167 -24.25 3.89 -12.14
C LEU A 167 -25.48 3.12 -12.62
N LYS A 168 -25.79 3.16 -13.92
CA LYS A 168 -26.84 2.33 -14.52
C LYS A 168 -26.59 0.85 -14.30
N ASP A 169 -25.34 0.40 -14.39
CA ASP A 169 -25.01 -0.99 -14.12
C ASP A 169 -25.08 -1.32 -12.62
N LYS A 170 -24.62 -0.43 -11.73
CA LYS A 170 -24.65 -0.67 -10.28
C LYS A 170 -26.07 -0.67 -9.72
N TYR A 171 -26.83 0.39 -9.98
CA TYR A 171 -28.12 0.65 -9.31
C TYR A 171 -29.35 0.26 -10.12
N LYS A 172 -29.19 0.04 -11.44
CA LYS A 172 -30.25 -0.36 -12.39
C LYS A 172 -31.36 0.70 -12.62
N THR A 173 -31.78 1.45 -11.61
CA THR A 173 -32.82 2.49 -11.69
C THR A 173 -32.34 3.80 -11.08
N ILE A 174 -32.92 4.93 -11.52
CA ILE A 174 -32.61 6.25 -10.96
C ILE A 174 -33.11 6.37 -9.51
N ASP A 175 -34.25 5.72 -9.19
CA ASP A 175 -34.78 5.67 -7.83
C ASP A 175 -33.80 5.02 -6.85
N ALA A 176 -33.10 3.96 -7.26
CA ALA A 176 -32.09 3.31 -6.43
C ALA A 176 -30.84 4.18 -6.23
N VAL A 177 -30.48 5.03 -7.20
CA VAL A 177 -29.43 6.05 -7.02
C VAL A 177 -29.89 7.12 -6.05
N ASN A 178 -31.12 7.60 -6.23
CA ASN A 178 -31.69 8.65 -5.39
C ASN A 178 -31.77 8.24 -3.92
N ASP A 179 -32.14 6.97 -3.66
CA ASP A 179 -32.14 6.36 -2.33
C ASP A 179 -30.72 6.18 -1.79
N ALA A 180 -29.83 5.57 -2.57
CA ALA A 180 -28.45 5.33 -2.15
C ALA A 180 -27.68 6.61 -1.82
N TRP A 181 -27.91 7.70 -2.55
CA TRP A 181 -27.25 8.99 -2.30
C TRP A 181 -28.07 9.95 -1.46
N ASN A 182 -29.21 9.52 -0.90
CA ASN A 182 -30.10 10.34 -0.08
C ASN A 182 -30.44 11.69 -0.73
N THR A 183 -30.77 11.66 -2.02
CA THR A 183 -30.90 12.86 -2.87
C THR A 183 -32.10 13.75 -2.55
N GLU A 184 -33.02 13.33 -1.68
CA GLU A 184 -34.05 14.26 -1.17
C GLU A 184 -33.40 15.41 -0.39
N PHE A 185 -32.27 15.16 0.27
CA PHE A 185 -31.49 16.19 0.93
C PHE A 185 -31.10 17.29 -0.07
N TRP A 186 -31.31 18.55 0.34
CA TRP A 186 -31.09 19.74 -0.50
C TRP A 186 -31.78 19.70 -1.88
N GLY A 187 -32.81 18.87 -2.08
CA GLY A 187 -33.57 18.79 -3.33
C GLY A 187 -32.77 18.27 -4.53
N HIS A 188 -31.83 17.33 -4.32
CA HIS A 188 -30.95 16.75 -5.34
C HIS A 188 -31.58 15.60 -6.15
N THR A 189 -32.88 15.32 -5.99
CA THR A 189 -33.54 14.21 -6.69
C THR A 189 -33.34 14.28 -8.20
N PHE A 190 -32.74 13.23 -8.75
CA PHE A 190 -32.52 13.08 -10.18
C PHE A 190 -33.72 12.38 -10.83
N TYR A 191 -34.20 12.92 -11.94
CA TYR A 191 -35.26 12.34 -12.77
C TYR A 191 -34.71 11.75 -14.07
N ASP A 192 -33.49 12.14 -14.47
CA ASP A 192 -32.79 11.60 -15.61
C ASP A 192 -31.30 11.37 -15.32
N TRP A 193 -30.73 10.33 -15.91
CA TRP A 193 -29.32 9.99 -15.73
C TRP A 193 -28.37 11.08 -16.22
N ASP A 194 -28.78 11.88 -17.21
CA ASP A 194 -27.98 12.96 -17.76
C ASP A 194 -27.91 14.20 -16.85
N GLU A 195 -28.68 14.23 -15.77
CA GLU A 195 -28.60 15.25 -14.72
C GLU A 195 -27.42 14.98 -13.78
N ILE A 196 -26.98 13.72 -13.65
CA ILE A 196 -25.83 13.35 -12.81
C ILE A 196 -24.53 13.83 -13.45
N VAL A 197 -23.74 14.61 -12.72
CA VAL A 197 -22.42 15.13 -13.14
C VAL A 197 -21.31 14.53 -12.29
N VAL A 198 -20.05 14.69 -12.72
CA VAL A 198 -18.90 14.21 -11.94
C VAL A 198 -18.61 15.15 -10.77
N PRO A 199 -18.32 14.64 -9.56
CA PRO A 199 -18.10 15.44 -8.35
C PRO A 199 -16.69 16.05 -8.37
N ASN A 200 -16.60 17.36 -8.58
CA ASN A 200 -15.35 18.13 -8.59
C ASN A 200 -15.64 19.58 -8.14
N GLU A 201 -14.66 20.49 -8.21
CA GLU A 201 -14.82 21.90 -7.76
C GLU A 201 -16.03 22.63 -8.37
N LEU A 202 -16.50 22.17 -9.54
CA LEU A 202 -17.61 22.78 -10.25
C LEU A 202 -18.99 22.23 -9.83
N SER A 203 -19.04 21.25 -8.92
CA SER A 203 -20.27 20.58 -8.48
C SER A 203 -20.21 20.21 -6.99
N GLU A 204 -20.09 18.92 -6.67
CA GLU A 204 -20.32 18.36 -5.33
C GLU A 204 -19.08 18.33 -4.43
N GLU A 205 -17.88 18.46 -5.00
CA GLU A 205 -16.64 18.56 -4.22
C GLU A 205 -16.20 20.03 -4.23
N ALA A 206 -15.97 20.65 -3.08
CA ALA A 206 -15.55 22.06 -2.98
C ALA A 206 -14.72 22.27 -1.69
N TRP A 207 -14.25 23.50 -1.45
CA TRP A 207 -13.63 23.92 -0.18
C TRP A 207 -12.53 22.99 0.34
N ASP A 208 -11.45 22.82 -0.44
CA ASP A 208 -10.31 21.98 -0.07
C ASP A 208 -10.60 20.46 -0.09
N GLY A 209 -11.40 20.02 -1.07
CA GLY A 209 -11.67 18.59 -1.32
C GLY A 209 -12.77 17.98 -0.45
N MET A 210 -13.52 18.82 0.28
CA MET A 210 -14.74 18.42 0.99
C MET A 210 -15.87 18.16 0.00
N THR A 211 -16.90 17.43 0.42
CA THR A 211 -18.04 17.13 -0.45
C THR A 211 -19.38 17.37 0.22
N SER A 212 -20.35 17.82 -0.56
CA SER A 212 -21.76 17.96 -0.16
C SER A 212 -22.49 16.61 -0.13
N PHE A 213 -22.11 15.69 -1.02
CA PHE A 213 -22.72 14.38 -1.19
C PHE A 213 -21.65 13.29 -1.25
N ALA A 214 -21.26 12.78 -0.10
CA ALA A 214 -20.22 11.77 0.04
C ALA A 214 -20.55 10.45 -0.68
N GLY A 215 -21.83 10.08 -0.81
CA GLY A 215 -22.25 8.95 -1.65
C GLY A 215 -21.86 9.11 -3.13
N ILE A 216 -22.05 10.31 -3.71
CA ILE A 216 -21.66 10.63 -5.10
C ILE A 216 -20.14 10.56 -5.25
N SER A 217 -19.42 11.22 -4.34
CA SER A 217 -17.96 11.32 -4.36
C SER A 217 -17.28 9.96 -4.17
N THR A 218 -17.78 9.16 -3.22
CA THR A 218 -17.30 7.78 -2.99
C THR A 218 -17.54 6.89 -4.19
N ASP A 219 -18.73 6.94 -4.80
CA ASP A 219 -19.00 6.17 -6.02
C ASP A 219 -18.18 6.65 -7.22
N TYR A 220 -17.84 7.95 -7.28
CA TYR A 220 -16.93 8.43 -8.30
C TYR A 220 -15.50 7.91 -8.11
N ARG A 221 -15.02 7.79 -6.86
CA ARG A 221 -13.73 7.14 -6.57
C ARG A 221 -13.71 5.67 -6.96
N ARG A 222 -14.78 4.93 -6.64
CA ARG A 222 -14.97 3.53 -7.09
C ARG A 222 -14.95 3.41 -8.60
N PHE A 223 -15.78 4.21 -9.30
CA PHE A 223 -15.84 4.27 -10.75
C PHE A 223 -14.49 4.60 -11.38
N TYR A 224 -13.76 5.56 -10.81
CA TYR A 224 -12.49 5.98 -11.36
C TYR A 224 -11.42 4.89 -11.18
N SER A 225 -11.37 4.26 -9.99
CA SER A 225 -10.54 3.08 -9.74
C SER A 225 -10.82 1.97 -10.75
N ASP A 226 -12.11 1.70 -11.03
CA ASP A 226 -12.53 0.72 -12.04
C ASP A 226 -12.11 1.11 -13.46
N SER A 227 -12.22 2.40 -13.80
CA SER A 227 -11.82 2.91 -15.11
C SER A 227 -10.34 2.71 -15.36
N MET A 228 -9.51 3.01 -14.36
CA MET A 228 -8.06 2.79 -14.42
C MET A 228 -7.71 1.29 -14.45
N LEU A 229 -8.38 0.47 -13.63
CA LEU A 229 -8.20 -0.98 -13.62
C LEU A 229 -8.56 -1.60 -14.97
N ASN A 230 -9.58 -1.07 -15.65
CA ASN A 230 -9.95 -1.51 -16.99
C ASN A 230 -8.85 -1.22 -18.03
N CYS A 231 -8.10 -0.12 -17.90
CA CYS A 231 -6.92 0.13 -18.73
C CYS A 231 -5.81 -0.90 -18.46
N TYR A 232 -5.53 -1.19 -17.19
CA TYR A 232 -4.57 -2.24 -16.82
C TYR A 232 -4.97 -3.60 -17.41
N LYS A 233 -6.22 -4.04 -17.21
CA LYS A 233 -6.74 -5.31 -17.73
C LYS A 233 -6.65 -5.37 -19.25
N LEU A 234 -6.97 -4.28 -19.94
CA LEU A 234 -6.90 -4.20 -21.40
C LEU A 234 -5.49 -4.44 -21.94
N GLU A 235 -4.45 -3.92 -21.28
CA GLU A 235 -3.05 -4.16 -21.65
C GLU A 235 -2.57 -5.54 -21.20
N ARG A 236 -2.88 -5.96 -19.97
CA ARG A 236 -2.58 -7.30 -19.45
C ARG A 236 -3.13 -8.39 -20.36
N ASP A 237 -4.40 -8.28 -20.76
CA ASP A 237 -5.07 -9.25 -21.61
C ASP A 237 -4.47 -9.25 -23.03
N ALA A 238 -4.01 -8.09 -23.52
CA ALA A 238 -3.28 -8.01 -24.79
C ALA A 238 -1.93 -8.76 -24.75
N VAL A 239 -1.19 -8.64 -23.64
CA VAL A 239 0.05 -9.40 -23.42
C VAL A 239 -0.25 -10.90 -23.30
N LYS A 240 -1.19 -11.28 -22.42
CA LYS A 240 -1.53 -12.70 -22.17
C LYS A 240 -2.18 -13.39 -23.37
N ALA A 241 -2.82 -12.66 -24.27
CA ALA A 241 -3.33 -13.23 -25.53
C ALA A 241 -2.20 -13.75 -26.45
N ILE A 242 -1.00 -13.18 -26.34
CA ILE A 242 0.19 -13.61 -27.10
C ILE A 242 1.05 -14.56 -26.27
N ILE A 243 1.16 -14.31 -24.96
CA ILE A 243 2.01 -15.04 -24.02
C ILE A 243 1.14 -15.48 -22.83
N PRO A 244 0.39 -16.60 -22.94
CA PRO A 244 -0.58 -17.00 -21.91
C PRO A 244 0.00 -17.12 -20.49
N ASP A 245 1.24 -17.60 -20.40
CA ASP A 245 1.94 -17.81 -19.13
C ASP A 245 2.78 -16.59 -18.68
N ALA A 246 2.62 -15.42 -19.33
CA ALA A 246 3.29 -14.20 -18.91
C ALA A 246 2.92 -13.83 -17.48
N LEU A 247 3.93 -13.51 -16.67
CA LEU A 247 3.76 -12.89 -15.36
C LEU A 247 3.60 -11.38 -15.55
N VAL A 248 2.45 -10.84 -15.14
CA VAL A 248 2.08 -9.43 -15.38
C VAL A 248 1.81 -8.70 -14.06
N THR A 249 2.36 -7.49 -13.95
CA THR A 249 2.21 -6.59 -12.81
C THR A 249 2.04 -5.13 -13.26
N THR A 250 1.78 -4.24 -12.32
CA THR A 250 1.97 -2.79 -12.37
C THR A 250 2.47 -2.34 -11.00
N ASN A 251 3.31 -1.31 -10.93
CA ASN A 251 3.75 -0.74 -9.65
C ASN A 251 2.62 0.04 -8.95
N LEU A 252 2.40 -0.32 -7.68
CA LEU A 252 1.47 0.31 -6.75
C LEU A 252 2.22 1.28 -5.82
N MET A 253 1.47 2.09 -5.08
CA MET A 253 2.01 3.20 -4.28
C MET A 253 1.60 3.12 -2.79
N GLY A 254 1.66 1.92 -2.19
CA GLY A 254 1.40 1.74 -0.76
C GLY A 254 -0.05 2.06 -0.36
N THR A 255 -0.22 2.97 0.61
CA THR A 255 -1.54 3.45 1.09
C THR A 255 -2.17 4.50 0.17
N PHE A 256 -1.74 4.59 -1.09
CA PHE A 256 -2.24 5.56 -2.06
C PHE A 256 -3.76 5.58 -2.13
N LYS A 257 -4.33 6.75 -1.81
CA LYS A 257 -5.78 6.92 -1.74
C LYS A 257 -6.47 6.84 -3.10
N GLY A 258 -5.77 7.00 -4.22
CA GLY A 258 -6.43 7.14 -5.52
C GLY A 258 -7.12 5.89 -6.08
N LEU A 259 -6.77 4.70 -5.59
CA LEU A 259 -7.18 3.41 -6.17
C LEU A 259 -7.40 2.36 -5.08
N ASP A 260 -8.39 1.50 -5.26
CA ASP A 260 -8.64 0.35 -4.36
C ASP A 260 -7.70 -0.81 -4.71
N TYR A 261 -6.57 -0.92 -4.01
CA TYR A 261 -5.58 -1.94 -4.37
C TYR A 261 -5.98 -3.38 -4.02
N PHE A 262 -6.95 -3.62 -3.13
CA PHE A 262 -7.48 -4.98 -2.93
C PHE A 262 -8.24 -5.45 -4.17
N LYS A 263 -8.99 -4.55 -4.82
CA LYS A 263 -9.63 -4.86 -6.10
C LYS A 263 -8.61 -5.05 -7.23
N TRP A 264 -7.58 -4.21 -7.30
CA TRP A 264 -6.55 -4.31 -8.33
C TRP A 264 -5.72 -5.60 -8.21
N ALA A 265 -5.34 -5.98 -7.00
CA ALA A 265 -4.50 -7.14 -6.74
C ALA A 265 -5.15 -8.47 -7.19
N LYS A 266 -6.48 -8.54 -7.26
CA LYS A 266 -7.23 -9.70 -7.81
C LYS A 266 -6.96 -9.90 -9.32
N GLU A 267 -6.59 -8.84 -10.03
CA GLU A 267 -6.34 -8.85 -11.48
C GLU A 267 -4.84 -8.94 -11.83
N MET A 268 -3.95 -8.84 -10.84
CA MET A 268 -2.50 -8.88 -11.01
C MET A 268 -1.95 -10.29 -10.73
N ASP A 269 -0.97 -10.76 -11.50
CA ASP A 269 -0.35 -12.05 -11.22
C ASP A 269 0.57 -11.97 -10.00
N ILE A 270 1.24 -10.85 -9.79
CA ILE A 270 2.09 -10.55 -8.64
C ILE A 270 1.91 -9.08 -8.27
N VAL A 271 1.90 -8.76 -6.97
CA VAL A 271 1.90 -7.37 -6.51
C VAL A 271 3.30 -6.81 -6.68
N SER A 272 3.40 -5.57 -7.15
CA SER A 272 4.65 -4.82 -7.12
C SER A 272 4.39 -3.40 -6.65
N TRP A 273 5.34 -2.77 -5.96
CA TRP A 273 5.14 -1.41 -5.45
C TRP A 273 6.42 -0.60 -5.25
N ASP A 274 6.23 0.69 -5.03
CA ASP A 274 7.30 1.70 -4.97
C ASP A 274 7.42 2.31 -3.56
N ASN A 275 8.55 2.06 -2.89
CA ASN A 275 8.79 2.44 -1.50
C ASN A 275 9.69 3.67 -1.36
N TYR A 276 9.09 4.81 -1.02
CA TYR A 276 9.75 6.11 -0.94
C TYR A 276 9.53 6.84 0.40
N PRO A 277 9.98 6.28 1.54
CA PRO A 277 9.80 6.93 2.84
C PRO A 277 10.52 8.29 2.85
N ALA A 278 9.88 9.26 3.51
CA ALA A 278 10.48 10.56 3.81
C ALA A 278 11.56 10.40 4.91
N TYR A 279 12.27 11.49 5.20
CA TYR A 279 13.35 11.47 6.20
C TYR A 279 12.85 11.24 7.64
N ASP A 280 11.56 11.48 7.88
CA ASP A 280 10.85 11.41 9.16
C ASP A 280 9.72 10.37 9.18
N THR A 281 9.55 9.57 8.12
CA THR A 281 8.58 8.47 8.12
C THR A 281 8.99 7.41 9.17
N PRO A 282 8.12 7.06 10.12
CA PRO A 282 8.40 6.01 11.09
C PRO A 282 8.69 4.67 10.40
N TRP A 283 9.66 3.90 10.91
CA TRP A 283 9.98 2.58 10.35
C TRP A 283 8.82 1.60 10.47
N SER A 284 7.97 1.76 11.49
CA SER A 284 6.70 1.05 11.66
C SER A 284 5.71 1.33 10.51
N MET A 285 5.65 2.56 9.99
CA MET A 285 4.82 2.92 8.83
C MET A 285 5.33 2.27 7.53
N VAL A 286 6.66 2.20 7.36
CA VAL A 286 7.27 1.51 6.21
C VAL A 286 6.95 0.02 6.26
N ALA A 287 7.12 -0.61 7.43
CA ALA A 287 6.76 -2.00 7.69
C ALA A 287 5.26 -2.27 7.42
N MET A 288 4.36 -1.43 7.95
CA MET A 288 2.92 -1.53 7.71
C MET A 288 2.57 -1.50 6.22
N THR A 289 3.26 -0.64 5.46
CA THR A 289 3.02 -0.54 4.02
C THR A 289 3.52 -1.78 3.28
N HIS A 290 4.66 -2.37 3.68
CA HIS A 290 5.06 -3.68 3.15
C HIS A 290 4.05 -4.78 3.48
N ASP A 291 3.54 -4.80 4.71
CA ASP A 291 2.52 -5.74 5.15
C ASP A 291 1.20 -5.57 4.39
N LEU A 292 0.85 -4.32 4.04
CA LEU A 292 -0.26 -4.03 3.14
C LEU A 292 -0.04 -4.66 1.76
N MET A 293 1.12 -4.43 1.15
CA MET A 293 1.43 -4.96 -0.19
C MET A 293 1.48 -6.49 -0.22
N ARG A 294 1.97 -7.13 0.85
CA ARG A 294 1.86 -8.60 1.02
C ARG A 294 0.40 -9.02 1.17
N GLY A 295 -0.34 -8.34 2.03
CA GLY A 295 -1.74 -8.64 2.39
C GLY A 295 -2.72 -8.55 1.23
N LEU A 296 -2.44 -7.71 0.22
CA LEU A 296 -3.24 -7.57 -1.00
C LEU A 296 -3.54 -8.90 -1.71
N LYS A 297 -2.61 -9.87 -1.66
CA LYS A 297 -2.80 -11.22 -2.21
C LYS A 297 -2.53 -12.35 -1.22
N ASP A 298 -2.02 -12.03 -0.02
CA ASP A 298 -1.42 -13.03 0.89
C ASP A 298 -0.33 -13.84 0.16
N GLU A 299 0.57 -13.15 -0.55
CA GLU A 299 1.68 -13.72 -1.31
C GLU A 299 2.93 -12.80 -1.27
N PRO A 300 4.14 -13.32 -1.52
CA PRO A 300 5.31 -12.48 -1.75
C PRO A 300 5.09 -11.49 -2.90
N PHE A 301 5.64 -10.29 -2.73
CA PHE A 301 5.51 -9.18 -3.68
C PHE A 301 6.87 -8.77 -4.27
N MET A 302 6.85 -7.89 -5.27
CA MET A 302 8.04 -7.24 -5.81
C MET A 302 8.20 -5.85 -5.22
N LEU A 303 9.37 -5.52 -4.68
CA LEU A 303 9.78 -4.12 -4.64
C LEU A 303 10.15 -3.73 -6.07
N MET A 304 9.36 -2.85 -6.70
CA MET A 304 9.62 -2.34 -8.04
C MET A 304 10.55 -1.14 -7.98
N GLU A 305 10.31 -0.23 -7.04
CA GLU A 305 11.17 0.93 -6.86
C GLU A 305 11.48 1.22 -5.39
N GLN A 306 12.71 1.66 -5.16
CA GLN A 306 13.10 2.52 -4.05
C GLN A 306 14.30 3.36 -4.51
N THR A 307 14.61 4.47 -3.83
CA THR A 307 15.85 5.19 -4.14
C THR A 307 17.07 4.53 -3.49
N PRO A 308 18.24 4.43 -4.17
CA PRO A 308 19.47 4.00 -3.53
C PRO A 308 20.09 5.12 -2.67
N SER A 309 19.57 6.34 -2.71
CA SER A 309 20.03 7.48 -1.90
C SER A 309 18.89 8.43 -1.55
N GLN A 310 18.77 9.57 -2.23
CA GLN A 310 17.75 10.58 -1.98
C GLN A 310 16.69 10.61 -3.08
N GLN A 311 15.52 11.15 -2.76
CA GLN A 311 14.48 11.43 -3.75
C GLN A 311 14.71 12.82 -4.39
N ASN A 312 13.76 13.32 -5.17
CA ASN A 312 13.78 14.71 -5.69
C ASN A 312 12.52 15.52 -5.42
N TRP A 313 11.41 14.88 -5.03
CA TRP A 313 10.11 15.53 -4.84
C TRP A 313 9.71 15.71 -3.38
N GLN A 314 10.48 15.15 -2.43
CA GLN A 314 10.24 15.34 -1.00
C GLN A 314 10.48 16.80 -0.61
N HIS A 315 9.81 17.27 0.45
CA HIS A 315 10.06 18.62 1.01
C HIS A 315 11.55 18.81 1.32
N TYR A 316 12.19 17.77 1.88
CA TYR A 316 13.63 17.72 2.13
C TYR A 316 14.20 16.42 1.56
N ASN A 317 14.96 16.54 0.47
CA ASN A 317 15.58 15.40 -0.20
C ASN A 317 16.88 14.97 0.51
N SER A 318 16.72 14.49 1.74
CA SER A 318 17.82 14.01 2.59
C SER A 318 18.49 12.76 2.01
N LEU A 319 19.81 12.72 2.07
CA LEU A 319 20.57 11.51 1.70
C LEU A 319 20.31 10.39 2.72
N LYS A 320 20.11 9.16 2.25
CA LYS A 320 20.24 7.98 3.11
C LYS A 320 21.60 7.98 3.80
N ARG A 321 21.61 7.69 5.11
CA ARG A 321 22.82 7.53 5.92
C ARG A 321 23.52 6.22 5.56
N PRO A 322 24.84 6.09 5.77
CA PRO A 322 25.54 4.84 5.48
C PRO A 322 24.88 3.64 6.16
N GLY A 323 24.56 2.59 5.39
CA GLY A 323 23.88 1.39 5.88
C GLY A 323 22.35 1.47 5.86
N GLN A 324 21.75 2.67 5.82
CA GLN A 324 20.30 2.83 5.82
C GLN A 324 19.64 2.24 4.56
N MET A 325 20.25 2.39 3.38
CA MET A 325 19.75 1.79 2.14
C MET A 325 19.69 0.26 2.23
N ARG A 326 20.76 -0.32 2.79
CA ARG A 326 20.87 -1.76 3.03
C ARG A 326 19.80 -2.23 4.02
N ALA A 327 19.67 -1.58 5.18
CA ALA A 327 18.70 -1.93 6.21
C ALA A 327 17.24 -1.86 5.69
N GLN A 328 16.88 -0.78 4.99
CA GLN A 328 15.55 -0.64 4.38
C GLN A 328 15.27 -1.73 3.31
N SER A 329 16.28 -2.10 2.53
CA SER A 329 16.14 -3.19 1.55
C SER A 329 15.84 -4.52 2.24
N TYR A 330 16.51 -4.80 3.37
CA TYR A 330 16.21 -6.00 4.14
C TYR A 330 14.87 -5.93 4.86
N GLN A 331 14.42 -4.77 5.33
CA GLN A 331 13.06 -4.57 5.84
C GLN A 331 12.04 -5.00 4.79
N THR A 332 12.25 -4.61 3.54
CA THR A 332 11.38 -4.99 2.43
C THR A 332 11.31 -6.52 2.25
N ILE A 333 12.45 -7.22 2.31
CA ILE A 333 12.50 -8.70 2.23
C ILE A 333 11.85 -9.32 3.48
N ALA A 334 12.10 -8.78 4.66
CA ALA A 334 11.60 -9.26 5.94
C ALA A 334 10.06 -9.31 5.97
N HIS A 335 9.43 -8.33 5.33
CA HIS A 335 7.97 -8.22 5.18
C HIS A 335 7.42 -8.86 3.90
N GLY A 336 8.21 -9.64 3.18
CA GLY A 336 7.69 -10.54 2.14
C GLY A 336 8.06 -10.21 0.69
N ALA A 337 8.96 -9.26 0.44
CA ALA A 337 9.46 -9.05 -0.91
C ALA A 337 10.38 -10.19 -1.38
N ASP A 338 10.31 -10.52 -2.67
CA ASP A 338 11.21 -11.45 -3.36
C ASP A 338 12.12 -10.73 -4.38
N THR A 339 12.08 -9.38 -4.42
CA THR A 339 12.92 -8.53 -5.28
C THR A 339 13.38 -7.29 -4.52
N ILE A 340 14.51 -6.70 -4.93
CA ILE A 340 14.97 -5.38 -4.51
C ILE A 340 15.38 -4.60 -5.75
N GLN A 341 14.58 -3.61 -6.11
CA GLN A 341 14.78 -2.83 -7.31
C GLN A 341 14.80 -1.34 -7.00
N PHE A 342 15.48 -0.57 -7.83
CA PHE A 342 15.75 0.84 -7.63
C PHE A 342 15.18 1.68 -8.77
N PHE A 343 14.60 2.82 -8.42
CA PHE A 343 14.60 3.97 -9.30
C PHE A 343 15.81 4.85 -8.94
N GLN A 344 16.83 4.96 -9.77
CA GLN A 344 17.05 4.21 -11.02
C GLN A 344 18.51 3.77 -11.12
N LEU A 345 18.85 2.95 -12.12
CA LEU A 345 20.21 2.41 -12.26
C LEU A 345 21.23 3.48 -12.67
N ARG A 346 20.85 4.40 -13.57
CA ARG A 346 21.68 5.56 -13.93
C ARG A 346 20.86 6.83 -13.87
N ARG A 347 21.35 7.83 -13.14
CA ARG A 347 20.66 9.10 -12.94
C ARG A 347 20.36 9.79 -14.27
N SER A 348 19.16 10.31 -14.46
CA SER A 348 18.82 11.04 -15.68
C SER A 348 19.68 12.30 -15.85
N LYS A 349 19.97 12.66 -17.11
CA LYS A 349 20.71 13.88 -17.45
C LYS A 349 19.84 15.14 -17.32
N GLY A 350 18.53 15.00 -17.50
CA GLY A 350 17.58 16.10 -17.58
C GLY A 350 16.17 15.72 -17.11
N GLY A 351 15.22 16.64 -17.25
CA GLY A 351 13.89 16.50 -16.67
C GLY A 351 13.84 16.91 -15.19
N CYS A 352 12.72 16.61 -14.52
CA CYS A 352 12.51 16.92 -13.10
C CYS A 352 13.29 15.99 -12.16
N GLU A 353 13.58 14.76 -12.58
CA GLU A 353 14.23 13.72 -11.77
C GLU A 353 15.75 13.69 -11.91
N LYS A 354 16.37 14.68 -12.56
CA LYS A 354 17.83 14.79 -12.68
C LYS A 354 18.55 14.77 -11.32
N PHE A 355 17.85 15.11 -10.23
CA PHE A 355 18.38 15.04 -8.87
C PHE A 355 17.86 13.87 -8.02
N HIS A 356 17.05 12.96 -8.59
CA HIS A 356 16.70 11.70 -7.93
C HIS A 356 17.95 10.82 -7.76
N GLY A 357 18.03 10.01 -6.71
CA GLY A 357 19.13 9.07 -6.47
C GLY A 357 19.27 8.03 -7.58
N ALA A 358 20.47 7.51 -7.77
CA ALA A 358 20.68 6.41 -8.70
C ALA A 358 21.90 5.59 -8.28
N VAL A 359 22.00 4.35 -8.74
CA VAL A 359 23.18 3.50 -8.51
C VAL A 359 24.41 4.17 -9.13
N ILE A 360 24.30 4.60 -10.39
CA ILE A 360 25.32 5.37 -11.10
C ILE A 360 24.89 6.85 -11.16
N ALA A 361 25.59 7.69 -10.41
CA ALA A 361 25.36 9.13 -10.39
C ALA A 361 25.99 9.84 -11.60
N HIS A 362 25.82 11.17 -11.68
CA HIS A 362 26.32 11.99 -12.81
C HIS A 362 27.82 11.96 -13.02
N VAL A 363 28.61 11.63 -11.99
CA VAL A 363 30.07 11.47 -12.14
C VAL A 363 30.42 10.27 -13.03
N GLY A 364 29.50 9.33 -13.24
CA GLY A 364 29.66 8.24 -14.21
C GLY A 364 30.75 7.23 -13.85
N THR A 365 30.99 7.01 -12.55
CA THR A 365 31.94 6.02 -12.02
C THR A 365 31.29 5.15 -10.94
N ASN A 366 31.83 3.95 -10.74
CA ASN A 366 31.51 3.04 -9.65
C ASN A 366 32.21 3.40 -8.32
N ASP A 367 33.09 4.42 -8.31
CA ASP A 367 33.75 4.91 -7.09
C ASP A 367 32.89 5.95 -6.34
N THR A 368 31.72 5.54 -5.87
CA THR A 368 30.87 6.38 -5.01
C THR A 368 30.39 5.62 -3.78
N ARG A 369 30.04 6.34 -2.71
CA ARG A 369 29.44 5.72 -1.51
C ARG A 369 28.20 4.92 -1.86
N VAL A 370 27.29 5.51 -2.64
CA VAL A 370 26.02 4.88 -3.05
C VAL A 370 26.29 3.60 -3.83
N PHE A 371 27.18 3.65 -4.81
CA PHE A 371 27.55 2.46 -5.59
C PHE A 371 28.14 1.36 -4.70
N ARG A 372 29.05 1.69 -3.78
CA ARG A 372 29.65 0.72 -2.85
C ARG A 372 28.61 0.03 -1.96
N GLU A 373 27.64 0.79 -1.44
CA GLU A 373 26.54 0.25 -0.63
C GLU A 373 25.62 -0.65 -1.47
N THR A 374 25.29 -0.26 -2.71
CA THR A 374 24.53 -1.09 -3.64
C THR A 374 25.28 -2.39 -3.98
N ALA A 375 26.58 -2.31 -4.28
CA ALA A 375 27.41 -3.47 -4.57
C ALA A 375 27.57 -4.40 -3.36
N GLN A 376 27.62 -3.86 -2.14
CA GLN A 376 27.58 -4.65 -0.92
C GLN A 376 26.28 -5.43 -0.83
N LEU A 377 25.13 -4.77 -0.96
CA LEU A 377 23.83 -5.43 -0.92
C LEU A 377 23.72 -6.52 -1.98
N GLY A 378 24.11 -6.24 -3.23
CA GLY A 378 24.08 -7.22 -4.31
C GLY A 378 24.89 -8.49 -4.02
N ARG A 379 26.11 -8.35 -3.46
CA ARG A 379 26.92 -9.50 -3.02
C ARG A 379 26.22 -10.33 -1.94
N GLU A 380 25.58 -9.68 -0.99
CA GLU A 380 24.90 -10.36 0.10
C GLU A 380 23.65 -11.10 -0.41
N LEU A 381 22.83 -10.48 -1.28
CA LEU A 381 21.67 -11.15 -1.89
C LEU A 381 22.08 -12.37 -2.72
N GLU A 382 23.21 -12.28 -3.44
CA GLU A 382 23.76 -13.41 -4.19
C GLU A 382 24.25 -14.54 -3.27
N SER A 383 24.80 -14.23 -2.09
CA SER A 383 25.41 -15.24 -1.20
C SER A 383 24.40 -16.24 -0.62
N PHE A 384 23.17 -15.80 -0.33
CA PHE A 384 22.10 -16.68 0.14
C PHE A 384 21.11 -17.11 -0.95
N GLY A 385 21.25 -16.57 -2.17
CA GLY A 385 20.59 -17.05 -3.38
C GLY A 385 19.07 -17.15 -3.24
N THR A 386 18.52 -18.35 -3.44
CA THR A 386 17.07 -18.59 -3.48
C THR A 386 16.45 -18.95 -2.13
N ARG A 387 17.23 -18.95 -1.03
CA ARG A 387 16.82 -19.54 0.26
C ARG A 387 15.59 -18.87 0.88
N THR A 388 15.40 -17.58 0.65
CA THR A 388 14.28 -16.80 1.19
C THR A 388 13.10 -16.66 0.22
N LEU A 389 13.26 -17.05 -1.05
CA LEU A 389 12.22 -16.91 -2.07
C LEU A 389 11.00 -17.77 -1.74
N GLY A 390 9.80 -17.21 -1.90
CA GLY A 390 8.54 -17.95 -1.69
C GLY A 390 8.23 -18.31 -0.23
N THR A 391 9.04 -17.83 0.72
CA THR A 391 8.80 -17.95 2.18
C THR A 391 7.73 -16.95 2.63
N ARG A 392 7.00 -17.29 3.69
CA ARG A 392 5.79 -16.55 4.14
C ARG A 392 5.91 -16.11 5.59
N ASN A 393 5.40 -14.93 5.92
CA ASN A 393 5.13 -14.52 7.29
C ASN A 393 3.88 -15.27 7.78
N LYS A 394 3.88 -15.74 9.04
CA LYS A 394 2.70 -16.30 9.69
C LYS A 394 2.22 -15.33 10.74
N SER A 395 0.97 -14.91 10.64
CA SER A 395 0.38 -13.87 11.49
C SER A 395 -0.88 -14.41 12.15
N ASP A 396 -0.96 -14.33 13.48
CA ASP A 396 -2.19 -14.58 14.25
C ASP A 396 -3.05 -13.30 14.35
N VAL A 397 -2.53 -12.16 13.89
CA VAL A 397 -3.20 -10.85 13.93
C VAL A 397 -3.49 -10.36 12.52
N GLY A 398 -4.74 -9.92 12.30
CA GLY A 398 -5.15 -9.19 11.10
C GLY A 398 -5.52 -7.74 11.44
N ILE A 399 -5.18 -6.78 10.59
CA ILE A 399 -5.70 -5.41 10.64
C ILE A 399 -6.49 -5.12 9.37
N ILE A 400 -7.76 -4.77 9.52
CA ILE A 400 -8.62 -4.46 8.37
C ILE A 400 -8.17 -3.12 7.77
N PHE A 401 -7.88 -3.14 6.46
CA PHE A 401 -7.69 -1.95 5.65
C PHE A 401 -8.74 -1.93 4.53
N ASP A 402 -9.41 -0.80 4.31
CA ASP A 402 -10.42 -0.69 3.25
C ASP A 402 -10.43 0.69 2.59
N TRP A 403 -10.30 0.70 1.26
CA TRP A 403 -10.27 1.96 0.49
C TRP A 403 -11.61 2.67 0.42
N ASP A 404 -12.76 1.95 0.40
CA ASP A 404 -14.05 2.64 0.45
C ASP A 404 -14.26 3.32 1.80
N ASN A 405 -13.89 2.64 2.90
CA ASN A 405 -13.88 3.21 4.24
C ASN A 405 -12.98 4.45 4.30
N TYR A 406 -11.77 4.36 3.73
CA TYR A 406 -10.83 5.47 3.65
C TYR A 406 -11.41 6.67 2.87
N TRP A 407 -12.09 6.41 1.75
CA TRP A 407 -12.75 7.47 0.98
C TRP A 407 -13.88 8.10 1.76
N ALA A 408 -14.84 7.30 2.22
CA ALA A 408 -16.06 7.80 2.85
C ALA A 408 -15.77 8.53 4.17
N LEU A 409 -14.90 7.98 5.02
CA LEU A 409 -14.51 8.61 6.28
C LEU A 409 -13.92 10.01 6.05
N GLU A 410 -13.02 10.15 5.09
CA GLU A 410 -12.37 11.44 4.83
C GLU A 410 -13.18 12.37 3.93
N TYR A 411 -14.32 11.91 3.41
CA TYR A 411 -15.36 12.77 2.83
C TYR A 411 -16.36 13.27 3.86
N THR A 412 -16.35 12.70 5.07
CA THR A 412 -17.30 13.09 6.11
C THR A 412 -17.07 14.56 6.49
N SER A 413 -18.15 15.35 6.50
CA SER A 413 -18.14 16.71 7.02
C SER A 413 -18.31 16.68 8.54
N GLY A 414 -17.17 16.63 9.24
CA GLY A 414 -17.10 16.37 10.68
C GLY A 414 -16.89 14.89 10.99
N PRO A 415 -16.88 14.50 12.27
CA PRO A 415 -16.86 15.38 13.44
C PRO A 415 -15.56 16.20 13.55
N THR A 416 -14.46 15.77 12.92
CA THR A 416 -13.21 16.54 12.83
C THR A 416 -12.43 16.23 11.54
N ARG A 417 -11.73 17.24 11.00
CA ARG A 417 -10.84 17.08 9.83
C ARG A 417 -9.50 16.41 10.17
N ASP A 418 -9.16 16.38 11.46
CA ASP A 418 -7.89 15.86 11.96
C ASP A 418 -7.90 14.33 12.07
N LEU A 419 -9.07 13.69 11.92
CA LEU A 419 -9.21 12.26 11.82
C LEU A 419 -8.71 11.77 10.46
N LYS A 420 -7.53 11.15 10.43
CA LYS A 420 -6.92 10.55 9.23
C LYS A 420 -6.91 9.05 9.33
N TYR A 421 -7.47 8.37 8.32
CA TYR A 421 -7.66 6.91 8.38
C TYR A 421 -6.33 6.15 8.55
N VAL A 422 -5.34 6.48 7.73
CA VAL A 422 -4.04 5.78 7.72
C VAL A 422 -3.30 5.98 9.05
N ASP A 423 -3.42 7.15 9.67
CA ASP A 423 -2.82 7.43 10.97
C ASP A 423 -3.45 6.56 12.07
N GLN A 424 -4.77 6.34 12.02
CA GLN A 424 -5.46 5.44 12.96
C GLN A 424 -5.08 3.97 12.75
N ILE A 425 -4.95 3.53 11.50
CA ILE A 425 -4.45 2.17 11.22
C ILE A 425 -3.02 2.01 11.75
N HIS A 426 -2.15 2.99 11.51
CA HIS A 426 -0.75 2.95 11.95
C HIS A 426 -0.62 3.00 13.47
N HIS A 427 -1.44 3.77 14.18
CA HIS A 427 -1.44 3.84 15.64
C HIS A 427 -1.64 2.47 16.30
N TYR A 428 -2.50 1.63 15.72
CA TYR A 428 -2.70 0.25 16.18
C TYR A 428 -1.61 -0.70 15.66
N TYR A 429 -1.18 -0.55 14.40
CA TYR A 429 -0.10 -1.36 13.84
C TYR A 429 1.22 -1.20 14.62
N GLU A 430 1.54 0.02 15.05
CA GLU A 430 2.78 0.35 15.77
C GLU A 430 2.92 -0.42 17.09
N TYR A 431 1.83 -0.70 17.78
CA TYR A 431 1.84 -1.57 18.96
C TYR A 431 2.39 -2.97 18.62
N PHE A 432 1.83 -3.61 17.58
CA PHE A 432 2.25 -4.95 17.18
C PHE A 432 3.69 -4.97 16.66
N TYR A 433 4.06 -3.94 15.90
CA TYR A 433 5.43 -3.74 15.42
C TYR A 433 6.43 -3.65 16.58
N ASN A 434 6.16 -2.83 17.60
CA ASN A 434 7.06 -2.65 18.75
C ASN A 434 7.21 -3.93 19.59
N LYS A 435 6.26 -4.86 19.50
CA LYS A 435 6.29 -6.17 20.16
C LYS A 435 6.75 -7.31 19.25
N ASN A 436 7.18 -7.00 18.03
CA ASN A 436 7.56 -8.01 17.03
C ASN A 436 6.46 -9.05 16.77
N ILE A 437 5.19 -8.66 16.89
CA ILE A 437 4.02 -9.50 16.56
C ILE A 437 3.80 -9.41 15.06
N SER A 438 3.74 -10.56 14.38
CA SER A 438 3.46 -10.60 12.94
C SER A 438 2.00 -10.22 12.66
N VAL A 439 1.81 -9.26 11.75
CA VAL A 439 0.50 -8.73 11.36
C VAL A 439 0.26 -8.98 9.88
N ASP A 440 -0.97 -9.29 9.49
CA ASP A 440 -1.43 -9.17 8.11
C ASP A 440 -2.39 -7.99 7.97
N MET A 441 -2.16 -7.14 6.98
CA MET A 441 -3.18 -6.18 6.56
C MET A 441 -4.19 -6.90 5.66
N ILE A 442 -5.47 -6.87 6.02
CA ILE A 442 -6.48 -7.74 5.40
C ILE A 442 -7.66 -6.96 4.80
N PRO A 443 -8.25 -7.46 3.71
CA PRO A 443 -9.46 -6.87 3.16
C PRO A 443 -10.68 -7.27 4.00
N VAL A 444 -11.73 -6.45 3.90
CA VAL A 444 -13.01 -6.71 4.57
C VAL A 444 -13.72 -7.99 4.12
N ASP A 445 -13.39 -8.49 2.93
CA ASP A 445 -13.92 -9.74 2.37
C ASP A 445 -12.99 -10.95 2.55
N GLY A 446 -11.88 -10.80 3.29
CA GLY A 446 -10.91 -11.85 3.54
C GLY A 446 -11.42 -13.03 4.37
N ASP A 447 -10.57 -14.06 4.50
CA ASP A 447 -10.79 -15.18 5.44
C ASP A 447 -10.27 -14.80 6.83
N PHE A 448 -11.21 -14.58 7.75
CA PHE A 448 -10.90 -14.20 9.13
C PHE A 448 -10.56 -15.40 10.03
N SER A 449 -10.83 -16.63 9.59
CA SER A 449 -10.69 -17.83 10.43
C SER A 449 -9.24 -18.19 10.79
N LYS A 450 -8.27 -17.64 10.07
CA LYS A 450 -6.84 -17.84 10.32
C LYS A 450 -6.27 -16.94 11.42
N TYR A 451 -7.03 -15.95 11.88
CA TYR A 451 -6.58 -15.00 12.89
C TYR A 451 -7.15 -15.35 14.27
N LYS A 452 -6.45 -14.90 15.31
CA LYS A 452 -6.92 -14.88 16.68
C LYS A 452 -7.38 -13.48 17.09
N VAL A 453 -6.74 -12.45 16.56
CA VAL A 453 -7.11 -11.04 16.75
C VAL A 453 -7.36 -10.39 15.40
N ILE A 454 -8.46 -9.64 15.29
CA ILE A 454 -8.68 -8.70 14.21
C ILE A 454 -8.83 -7.31 14.80
N ALA A 455 -7.97 -6.38 14.39
CA ALA A 455 -8.16 -4.96 14.66
C ALA A 455 -8.83 -4.29 13.46
N ALA A 456 -9.84 -3.46 13.73
CA ALA A 456 -10.53 -2.65 12.75
C ALA A 456 -10.70 -1.21 13.28
N PRO A 457 -9.60 -0.44 13.37
CA PRO A 457 -9.65 0.96 13.79
C PRO A 457 -10.48 1.77 12.79
N VAL A 458 -11.42 2.55 13.32
CA VAL A 458 -12.29 3.45 12.57
C VAL A 458 -12.95 2.72 11.38
N LEU A 459 -13.60 1.59 11.68
CA LEU A 459 -14.38 0.82 10.71
C LEU A 459 -15.72 1.52 10.46
N TYR A 460 -15.64 2.74 9.95
CA TYR A 460 -16.74 3.66 9.72
C TYR A 460 -17.83 3.05 8.84
N MET A 461 -17.44 2.38 7.76
CA MET A 461 -18.31 1.75 6.78
C MET A 461 -18.42 0.23 7.01
N VAL A 462 -19.64 -0.26 7.22
CA VAL A 462 -19.94 -1.70 7.30
C VAL A 462 -20.75 -2.12 6.08
N LYS A 463 -20.03 -2.68 5.11
CA LYS A 463 -20.58 -3.23 3.86
C LYS A 463 -21.39 -4.50 4.12
N GLU A 464 -22.24 -4.84 3.14
CA GLU A 464 -23.02 -6.07 3.16
C GLU A 464 -22.15 -7.32 3.38
N GLY A 465 -22.57 -8.22 4.27
CA GLY A 465 -21.86 -9.45 4.61
C GLY A 465 -20.71 -9.28 5.61
N MET A 466 -20.25 -8.05 5.87
CA MET A 466 -19.12 -7.81 6.79
C MET A 466 -19.50 -8.07 8.25
N LYS A 467 -20.70 -7.64 8.65
CA LYS A 467 -21.26 -7.90 9.98
C LYS A 467 -21.24 -9.38 10.31
N GLU A 468 -21.77 -10.21 9.41
CA GLU A 468 -21.90 -11.65 9.61
C GLU A 468 -20.54 -12.33 9.74
N LYS A 469 -19.54 -11.88 8.95
CA LYS A 469 -18.17 -12.38 9.03
C LYS A 469 -17.51 -12.04 10.36
N LEU A 470 -17.65 -10.80 10.81
CA LEU A 470 -17.09 -10.35 12.10
C LEU A 470 -17.77 -11.09 13.25
N GLU A 471 -19.10 -11.20 13.25
CA GLU A 471 -19.81 -11.99 14.27
C GLU A 471 -19.36 -13.45 14.27
N GLN A 472 -19.18 -14.07 13.10
CA GLN A 472 -18.74 -15.46 13.00
C GLN A 472 -17.33 -15.63 13.55
N PHE A 473 -16.41 -14.70 13.24
CA PHE A 473 -15.05 -14.68 13.79
C PHE A 473 -15.08 -14.63 15.32
N VAL A 474 -15.81 -13.67 15.91
CA VAL A 474 -15.88 -13.51 17.37
C VAL A 474 -16.59 -14.69 18.03
N LYS A 475 -17.72 -15.15 17.49
CA LYS A 475 -18.46 -16.33 18.00
C LYS A 475 -17.59 -17.59 18.07
N ASN A 476 -16.61 -17.72 17.17
CA ASN A 476 -15.69 -18.85 17.10
C ASN A 476 -14.47 -18.74 18.02
N GLY A 477 -14.34 -17.65 18.79
CA GLY A 477 -13.24 -17.47 19.75
C GLY A 477 -12.22 -16.40 19.34
N GLY A 478 -12.47 -15.67 18.25
CA GLY A 478 -11.64 -14.53 17.87
C GLY A 478 -11.88 -13.31 18.75
N THR A 479 -10.85 -12.46 18.88
CA THR A 479 -10.94 -11.15 19.53
C THR A 479 -11.00 -10.06 18.48
N LEU A 480 -12.09 -9.30 18.45
CA LEU A 480 -12.25 -8.11 17.60
C LEU A 480 -11.91 -6.86 18.40
N ILE A 481 -11.13 -5.96 17.83
CA ILE A 481 -10.81 -4.65 18.41
C ILE A 481 -11.32 -3.60 17.44
N THR A 482 -12.22 -2.73 17.88
CA THR A 482 -12.74 -1.62 17.08
C THR A 482 -12.84 -0.36 17.94
N THR A 483 -13.21 0.76 17.33
CA THR A 483 -12.99 2.08 17.95
C THR A 483 -14.18 3.01 17.74
N PHE A 484 -14.05 4.22 18.27
CA PHE A 484 -14.85 5.37 17.85
C PHE A 484 -14.96 5.46 16.32
N MET A 485 -16.03 6.08 15.85
CA MET A 485 -16.34 6.22 14.42
C MET A 485 -16.38 4.87 13.67
N SER A 486 -16.83 3.79 14.32
CA SER A 486 -17.04 2.47 13.69
C SER A 486 -18.52 2.10 13.62
N GLY A 487 -18.92 1.42 12.54
CA GLY A 487 -20.29 0.94 12.35
C GLY A 487 -21.31 2.07 12.11
N ILE A 488 -20.87 3.19 11.54
CA ILE A 488 -21.70 4.39 11.38
C ILE A 488 -22.57 4.27 10.12
N VAL A 489 -21.97 3.87 8.99
CA VAL A 489 -22.63 3.91 7.67
C VAL A 489 -22.58 2.59 6.91
N ASP A 490 -23.51 2.46 5.97
CA ASP A 490 -23.51 1.41 4.96
C ASP A 490 -22.56 1.74 3.79
N GLN A 491 -22.55 0.87 2.77
CA GLN A 491 -21.69 1.00 1.59
C GLN A 491 -21.96 2.24 0.72
N SER A 492 -23.10 2.90 0.89
CA SER A 492 -23.50 4.11 0.18
C SER A 492 -23.28 5.37 1.02
N ASP A 493 -22.65 5.22 2.20
CA ASP A 493 -22.43 6.28 3.17
C ASP A 493 -23.72 6.75 3.88
N ASN A 494 -24.78 5.92 3.87
CA ASN A 494 -25.99 6.20 4.64
C ASN A 494 -25.85 5.67 6.06
N VAL A 495 -26.24 6.50 7.03
CA VAL A 495 -26.17 6.15 8.45
C VAL A 495 -27.06 4.94 8.77
N HIS A 496 -26.48 3.97 9.47
CA HIS A 496 -27.24 2.91 10.12
C HIS A 496 -28.07 3.49 11.28
N LEU A 497 -29.37 3.68 11.02
CA LEU A 497 -30.31 4.18 12.02
C LEU A 497 -30.50 3.18 13.18
N GLY A 498 -30.84 3.70 14.35
CA GLY A 498 -31.08 2.90 15.57
C GLY A 498 -29.97 2.97 16.62
N GLY A 499 -28.90 3.74 16.37
CA GLY A 499 -27.83 4.05 17.33
C GLY A 499 -26.51 3.34 17.03
N TYR A 500 -25.41 4.04 17.22
CA TYR A 500 -24.05 3.57 16.93
C TYR A 500 -23.58 2.52 17.96
N PRO A 501 -22.67 1.58 17.60
CA PRO A 501 -22.02 1.37 16.31
C PRO A 501 -22.88 0.52 15.35
N GLY A 502 -24.19 0.79 15.27
CA GLY A 502 -25.10 0.30 14.24
C GLY A 502 -25.11 -1.23 14.15
N PRO A 503 -24.71 -1.83 13.02
CA PRO A 503 -24.69 -3.28 12.85
C PRO A 503 -23.74 -3.99 13.82
N LEU A 504 -22.77 -3.29 14.42
CA LEU A 504 -21.79 -3.85 15.35
C LEU A 504 -22.25 -3.76 16.82
N ARG A 505 -23.35 -3.04 17.11
CA ARG A 505 -23.84 -2.74 18.47
C ARG A 505 -24.04 -3.98 19.34
N GLU A 506 -24.71 -5.01 18.80
CA GLU A 506 -25.00 -6.24 19.56
C GLU A 506 -23.71 -6.96 19.99
N MET A 507 -22.75 -7.13 19.07
CA MET A 507 -21.51 -7.83 19.40
C MET A 507 -20.56 -6.97 20.24
N ALA A 508 -20.53 -5.65 20.02
CA ALA A 508 -19.74 -4.72 20.83
C ALA A 508 -20.32 -4.54 22.24
N GLY A 509 -21.62 -4.81 22.43
CA GLY A 509 -22.28 -4.69 23.72
C GLY A 509 -22.31 -3.26 24.26
N VAL A 510 -22.30 -2.26 23.37
CA VAL A 510 -22.33 -0.83 23.70
C VAL A 510 -23.21 -0.07 22.72
N TRP A 511 -23.83 1.00 23.21
CA TRP A 511 -24.51 2.00 22.41
C TRP A 511 -23.77 3.34 22.54
N VAL A 512 -23.23 3.86 21.45
CA VAL A 512 -22.67 5.22 21.40
C VAL A 512 -23.80 6.20 21.10
N GLU A 513 -24.04 7.12 22.03
CA GLU A 513 -25.09 8.14 21.94
C GLU A 513 -24.64 9.31 21.07
N GLU A 514 -23.45 9.84 21.35
CA GLU A 514 -22.88 11.01 20.69
C GLU A 514 -21.35 10.94 20.66
N ILE A 515 -20.74 11.79 19.83
CA ILE A 515 -19.31 11.85 19.60
C ILE A 515 -18.86 13.30 19.85
N ASP A 516 -17.96 13.50 20.81
CA ASP A 516 -17.34 14.78 21.09
C ASP A 516 -16.02 14.91 20.34
N ALA A 517 -15.80 16.05 19.69
CA ALA A 517 -14.59 16.34 18.92
C ALA A 517 -13.71 17.35 19.66
N LEU A 518 -12.51 16.90 20.03
CA LEU A 518 -11.58 17.70 20.80
C LEU A 518 -10.69 18.54 19.89
N ALA A 519 -10.63 19.85 20.15
CA ALA A 519 -9.67 20.73 19.50
C ALA A 519 -8.22 20.31 19.83
N PRO A 520 -7.20 20.68 19.02
CA PRO A 520 -5.82 20.24 19.24
C PRO A 520 -5.23 20.57 20.62
N GLU A 521 -5.70 21.64 21.26
CA GLU A 521 -5.31 22.04 22.62
C GLU A 521 -6.09 21.33 23.75
N GLN A 522 -7.16 20.60 23.40
CA GLN A 522 -8.00 19.86 24.35
C GLN A 522 -7.55 18.39 24.46
N SER A 523 -7.69 17.85 25.66
CA SER A 523 -7.44 16.44 25.96
C SER A 523 -8.29 16.02 27.14
N ASN A 524 -8.62 14.74 27.23
CA ASN A 524 -9.24 14.14 28.41
C ASN A 524 -8.30 13.07 29.00
N THR A 525 -8.66 12.52 30.15
CA THR A 525 -7.93 11.43 30.82
C THR A 525 -8.86 10.23 30.95
N VAL A 526 -8.33 9.04 30.67
CA VAL A 526 -9.00 7.75 30.83
C VAL A 526 -8.40 7.02 32.02
N SER A 527 -9.21 6.67 33.01
CA SER A 527 -8.81 5.90 34.18
C SER A 527 -9.29 4.46 34.09
N PHE A 528 -8.37 3.51 34.28
CA PHE A 528 -8.67 2.08 34.33
C PHE A 528 -9.08 1.64 35.73
N SER A 529 -9.73 0.48 35.83
CA SER A 529 -10.20 -0.10 37.10
C SER A 529 -9.12 -0.30 38.18
N ASP A 530 -7.84 -0.35 37.81
CA ASP A 530 -6.70 -0.41 38.75
C ASP A 530 -6.16 0.96 39.18
N GLY A 531 -6.81 2.05 38.75
CA GLY A 531 -6.47 3.43 39.06
C GLY A 531 -5.34 4.02 38.21
N LYS A 532 -4.84 3.33 37.17
CA LYS A 532 -3.90 3.94 36.23
C LYS A 532 -4.65 4.82 35.22
N GLU A 533 -4.07 5.99 34.99
CA GLU A 533 -4.63 7.00 34.10
C GLU A 533 -3.75 7.18 32.85
N TYR A 534 -4.40 7.44 31.72
CA TYR A 534 -3.75 7.72 30.44
C TYR A 534 -4.44 8.87 29.75
N LYS A 535 -3.68 9.68 29.00
CA LYS A 535 -4.25 10.77 28.20
C LYS A 535 -4.97 10.24 26.97
N CYS A 536 -6.00 10.97 26.55
CA CYS A 536 -6.69 10.77 25.29
C CYS A 536 -7.07 12.09 24.61
N ASN A 537 -7.30 12.06 23.30
CA ASN A 537 -7.63 13.23 22.49
C ASN A 537 -8.42 12.84 21.22
N LEU A 538 -8.48 13.77 20.25
CA LEU A 538 -9.12 13.66 18.93
C LEU A 538 -10.65 13.54 18.97
N LEU A 539 -11.16 12.39 19.40
CA LEU A 539 -12.59 12.12 19.56
C LEU A 539 -12.85 11.41 20.88
N CYS A 540 -14.00 11.68 21.48
CA CYS A 540 -14.52 10.94 22.64
C CYS A 540 -15.95 10.48 22.32
N ASP A 541 -16.15 9.18 22.13
CA ASP A 541 -17.48 8.59 22.04
C ASP A 541 -18.09 8.49 23.44
N LEU A 542 -19.34 8.95 23.57
CA LEU A 542 -20.12 8.91 24.80
C LEU A 542 -21.02 7.68 24.73
N MET A 543 -20.58 6.59 25.36
CA MET A 543 -21.20 5.28 25.21
C MET A 543 -21.87 4.74 26.46
N HIS A 544 -22.91 3.92 26.26
CA HIS A 544 -23.66 3.20 27.28
C HIS A 544 -23.41 1.70 27.13
N PRO A 545 -22.99 0.97 28.18
CA PRO A 545 -22.82 -0.46 28.11
C PRO A 545 -24.17 -1.18 28.03
N GLU A 546 -24.30 -2.10 27.07
CA GLU A 546 -25.43 -3.01 26.87
C GLU A 546 -25.00 -4.47 27.08
N GLY A 547 -24.29 -4.71 28.19
CA GLY A 547 -23.74 -6.01 28.54
C GLY A 547 -22.21 -6.08 28.49
N ALA A 548 -21.56 -5.11 27.85
CA ALA A 548 -20.10 -4.99 27.91
C ALA A 548 -19.62 -4.62 29.33
N GLU A 549 -18.49 -5.20 29.71
CA GLU A 549 -17.71 -4.81 30.88
C GLU A 549 -17.00 -3.48 30.61
N VAL A 550 -17.07 -2.55 31.56
CA VAL A 550 -16.34 -1.27 31.50
C VAL A 550 -14.95 -1.46 32.06
N LEU A 551 -13.93 -1.29 31.22
CA LEU A 551 -12.52 -1.43 31.61
C LEU A 551 -11.92 -0.09 32.08
N ALA A 552 -12.39 1.01 31.49
CA ALA A 552 -11.93 2.35 31.79
C ALA A 552 -13.00 3.43 31.55
N THR A 553 -12.91 4.54 32.26
CA THR A 553 -13.84 5.69 32.19
C THR A 553 -13.12 7.01 31.94
N TYR A 554 -13.82 7.99 31.37
CA TYR A 554 -13.32 9.37 31.28
C TYR A 554 -13.30 10.04 32.65
N GLU A 555 -12.32 10.92 32.90
CA GLU A 555 -12.15 11.61 34.18
C GLU A 555 -12.58 13.07 34.16
N SER A 556 -12.68 13.70 32.98
CA SER A 556 -13.06 15.11 32.86
C SER A 556 -14.15 15.36 31.83
N ASP A 557 -14.57 16.64 31.76
CA ASP A 557 -15.70 17.14 30.98
C ASP A 557 -17.09 16.66 31.45
N PHE A 558 -18.15 17.05 30.75
CA PHE A 558 -19.55 16.76 31.13
C PHE A 558 -19.90 15.26 31.10
N TYR A 559 -19.02 14.44 30.52
CA TYR A 559 -19.12 12.98 30.42
C TYR A 559 -18.12 12.24 31.33
N ALA A 560 -17.54 12.90 32.34
CA ALA A 560 -16.75 12.24 33.37
C ALA A 560 -17.54 11.07 34.02
N GLY A 561 -16.88 9.92 34.17
CA GLY A 561 -17.46 8.66 34.63
C GLY A 561 -18.13 7.82 33.54
N MET A 562 -18.28 8.33 32.31
CA MET A 562 -18.75 7.51 31.19
C MET A 562 -17.65 6.56 30.70
N PRO A 563 -18.00 5.36 30.19
CA PRO A 563 -17.05 4.40 29.65
C PRO A 563 -16.22 4.97 28.49
N ALA A 564 -14.91 4.70 28.52
CA ALA A 564 -13.95 5.04 27.47
C ALA A 564 -13.34 3.78 26.81
N VAL A 565 -13.29 2.66 27.54
CA VAL A 565 -12.89 1.36 27.00
C VAL A 565 -13.83 0.29 27.56
N THR A 566 -14.34 -0.57 26.69
CA THR A 566 -15.19 -1.70 27.09
C THR A 566 -14.76 -3.00 26.45
N LYS A 567 -15.17 -4.11 27.07
CA LYS A 567 -14.99 -5.48 26.59
C LYS A 567 -16.32 -6.21 26.67
N ASN A 568 -16.76 -6.81 25.57
CA ASN A 568 -17.95 -7.65 25.54
C ASN A 568 -17.59 -9.10 25.21
N SER A 569 -18.24 -10.05 25.88
CA SER A 569 -18.16 -11.47 25.52
C SER A 569 -19.25 -11.80 24.49
N TYR A 570 -18.86 -12.31 23.33
CA TYR A 570 -19.82 -12.66 22.27
C TYR A 570 -19.52 -14.05 21.70
N GLY A 571 -20.36 -15.02 22.05
CA GLY A 571 -20.08 -16.43 21.79
C GLY A 571 -18.88 -16.93 22.59
N LYS A 572 -17.79 -17.34 21.92
CA LYS A 572 -16.55 -17.80 22.58
C LYS A 572 -15.44 -16.77 22.62
N GLY A 573 -15.61 -15.64 21.94
CA GLY A 573 -14.60 -14.60 21.79
C GLY A 573 -15.04 -13.29 22.40
N HIS A 574 -14.27 -12.24 22.11
CA HIS A 574 -14.44 -10.93 22.74
C HIS A 574 -14.45 -9.80 21.71
N VAL A 575 -15.13 -8.71 22.06
CA VAL A 575 -15.08 -7.44 21.34
C VAL A 575 -14.58 -6.37 22.29
N TYR A 576 -13.46 -5.73 21.94
CA TYR A 576 -12.95 -4.54 22.61
C TYR A 576 -13.38 -3.30 21.83
N TYR A 577 -13.96 -2.32 22.53
CA TYR A 577 -14.34 -1.03 21.96
C TYR A 577 -13.54 0.09 22.64
N VAL A 578 -12.74 0.82 21.86
CA VAL A 578 -11.92 1.95 22.32
C VAL A 578 -12.56 3.26 21.84
N ALA A 579 -13.21 3.99 22.75
CA ALA A 579 -14.05 5.14 22.44
C ALA A 579 -13.29 6.45 22.18
N THR A 580 -11.96 6.44 22.19
CA THR A 580 -11.14 7.64 22.01
C THR A 580 -9.75 7.32 21.46
N GLN A 581 -8.99 8.32 21.04
CA GLN A 581 -7.58 8.15 20.73
C GLN A 581 -6.75 8.19 22.03
N LEU A 582 -6.43 7.02 22.57
CA LEU A 582 -5.52 6.88 23.71
C LEU A 582 -4.07 7.16 23.31
N GLU A 583 -3.29 7.75 24.22
CA GLU A 583 -1.83 7.77 24.09
C GLU A 583 -1.25 6.34 24.06
N ALA A 584 -0.04 6.19 23.50
CA ALA A 584 0.55 4.88 23.19
C ALA A 584 0.56 3.89 24.38
N ALA A 585 0.87 4.36 25.60
CA ALA A 585 0.89 3.51 26.78
C ALA A 585 -0.52 3.03 27.21
N GLY A 586 -1.54 3.87 27.02
CA GLY A 586 -2.92 3.52 27.30
C GLY A 586 -3.48 2.56 26.27
N LEU A 587 -3.18 2.78 24.99
CA LEU A 587 -3.55 1.84 23.93
C LEU A 587 -2.84 0.49 24.11
N ALA A 588 -1.53 0.49 24.39
CA ALA A 588 -0.78 -0.74 24.62
C ALA A 588 -1.40 -1.59 25.74
N ARG A 589 -1.87 -0.96 26.83
CA ARG A 589 -2.57 -1.69 27.90
C ARG A 589 -3.80 -2.45 27.39
N VAL A 590 -4.64 -1.83 26.55
CA VAL A 590 -5.85 -2.48 26.02
C VAL A 590 -5.45 -3.62 25.08
N LEU A 591 -4.47 -3.37 24.22
CA LEU A 591 -4.00 -4.35 23.25
C LEU A 591 -3.27 -5.52 23.93
N ASP A 592 -2.53 -5.29 25.01
CA ASP A 592 -1.92 -6.33 25.85
C ASP A 592 -2.99 -7.32 26.33
N GLU A 593 -4.05 -6.80 26.95
CA GLU A 593 -5.16 -7.61 27.45
C GLU A 593 -5.83 -8.42 26.33
N ALA A 594 -6.11 -7.76 25.20
CA ALA A 594 -6.73 -8.40 24.04
C ALA A 594 -5.85 -9.49 23.40
N THR A 595 -4.53 -9.30 23.35
CA THR A 595 -3.59 -10.28 22.78
C THR A 595 -3.28 -11.44 23.73
N ASP A 596 -3.12 -11.16 25.02
CA ASP A 596 -2.77 -12.16 26.04
C ASP A 596 -3.89 -13.20 26.21
N GLU A 597 -5.14 -12.75 26.15
CA GLU A 597 -6.32 -13.61 26.29
C GLU A 597 -6.40 -14.73 25.25
N VAL A 598 -5.91 -14.47 24.04
CA VAL A 598 -5.84 -15.45 22.94
C VAL A 598 -4.43 -15.95 22.69
N SER A 599 -3.48 -15.68 23.60
CA SER A 599 -2.10 -16.14 23.54
C SER A 599 -1.42 -15.78 22.20
N VAL A 600 -1.58 -14.52 21.78
CA VAL A 600 -0.80 -13.92 20.69
C VAL A 600 0.49 -13.39 21.27
N SER A 601 1.62 -13.72 20.64
CA SER A 601 2.95 -13.28 21.08
C SER A 601 3.80 -12.82 19.90
N GLY A 602 4.89 -12.11 20.20
CA GLY A 602 5.92 -11.79 19.21
C GLY A 602 6.55 -13.04 18.59
N VAL A 603 7.24 -12.86 17.47
CA VAL A 603 8.02 -13.94 16.82
C VAL A 603 9.16 -14.46 17.70
N ILE A 604 9.52 -13.70 18.73
CA ILE A 604 10.35 -14.11 19.86
C ILE A 604 9.67 -13.68 21.17
N ALA A 605 10.07 -14.28 22.29
CA ALA A 605 9.49 -13.99 23.61
C ALA A 605 10.14 -12.78 24.31
N GLU A 606 11.40 -12.45 24.02
CA GLU A 606 12.09 -11.34 24.67
C GLU A 606 11.68 -9.97 24.11
N GLU A 607 11.58 -8.98 25.00
CA GLU A 607 11.44 -7.57 24.61
C GLU A 607 12.78 -7.01 24.10
N THR A 608 12.72 -6.21 23.04
CA THR A 608 13.90 -5.58 22.43
C THR A 608 13.50 -4.36 21.61
N GLY A 609 14.43 -3.41 21.45
CA GLY A 609 14.26 -2.29 20.51
C GLY A 609 14.58 -2.65 19.05
N LEU A 610 14.98 -3.90 18.78
CA LEU A 610 15.19 -4.41 17.43
C LEU A 610 13.87 -4.72 16.76
N GLU A 611 13.78 -4.41 15.46
CA GLU A 611 12.72 -4.96 14.61
C GLU A 611 13.08 -6.40 14.25
N ILE A 612 12.17 -7.33 14.54
CA ILE A 612 12.34 -8.76 14.30
C ILE A 612 11.08 -9.31 13.63
N THR A 613 11.26 -9.89 12.44
CA THR A 613 10.19 -10.62 11.74
C THR A 613 10.66 -12.03 11.39
N CYS A 614 9.70 -12.92 11.12
CA CYS A 614 9.99 -14.30 10.75
C CYS A 614 9.29 -14.65 9.43
N ARG A 615 10.07 -15.12 8.45
CA ARG A 615 9.54 -15.80 7.25
C ARG A 615 9.82 -17.28 7.34
N GLU A 616 8.84 -18.10 6.96
CA GLU A 616 8.91 -19.55 7.03
C GLU A 616 8.80 -20.20 5.64
N SER A 617 9.60 -21.22 5.43
CA SER A 617 9.42 -22.26 4.40
C SER A 617 8.82 -23.52 5.05
N GLU A 618 8.68 -24.60 4.29
CA GLU A 618 8.27 -25.90 4.84
C GLU A 618 9.22 -26.45 5.92
N ASN A 619 10.53 -26.17 5.81
CA ASN A 619 11.57 -26.83 6.62
C ASN A 619 12.47 -25.85 7.39
N THR A 620 12.22 -24.55 7.29
CA THR A 620 13.17 -23.54 7.77
C THR A 620 12.48 -22.22 8.11
N ARG A 621 12.85 -21.63 9.24
CA ARG A 621 12.53 -20.26 9.67
C ARG A 621 13.71 -19.33 9.41
N PHE A 622 13.39 -18.13 8.97
CA PHE A 622 14.34 -17.04 8.75
C PHE A 622 13.91 -15.84 9.59
N TYR A 623 14.67 -15.56 10.65
CA TYR A 623 14.47 -14.37 11.48
C TYR A 623 15.28 -13.21 10.91
N PHE A 624 14.58 -12.17 10.46
CA PHE A 624 15.20 -10.93 10.02
C PHE A 624 15.29 -10.02 11.22
N VAL A 625 16.52 -9.66 11.62
CA VAL A 625 16.79 -8.83 12.80
C VAL A 625 17.43 -7.54 12.32
N MET A 626 16.84 -6.40 12.65
CA MET A 626 17.27 -5.09 12.16
C MET A 626 17.28 -4.07 13.30
N ASN A 627 18.34 -3.27 13.38
CA ASN A 627 18.37 -2.15 14.32
C ASN A 627 18.07 -0.83 13.61
N PHE A 628 16.84 -0.33 13.76
CA PHE A 628 16.47 0.99 13.26
C PHE A 628 16.60 2.10 14.31
N THR A 629 16.95 1.76 15.56
CA THR A 629 17.13 2.72 16.66
C THR A 629 18.48 3.45 16.57
N ASP A 630 18.59 4.59 17.24
CA ASP A 630 19.87 5.31 17.34
C ASP A 630 20.88 4.64 18.27
N GLU A 631 20.41 3.78 19.16
CA GLU A 631 21.21 3.12 20.18
C GLU A 631 21.69 1.73 19.74
N LYS A 632 22.79 1.27 20.32
CA LYS A 632 23.22 -0.12 20.14
C LYS A 632 22.30 -1.06 20.90
N GLN A 633 21.80 -2.09 20.23
CA GLN A 633 20.91 -3.08 20.83
C GLN A 633 21.64 -4.42 20.94
N ALA A 634 21.40 -5.16 22.03
CA ALA A 634 21.89 -6.52 22.16
C ALA A 634 20.97 -7.48 21.38
N LEU A 635 21.56 -8.47 20.73
CA LEU A 635 20.82 -9.56 20.12
C LEU A 635 20.13 -10.41 21.20
N PRO A 636 18.81 -10.69 21.08
CA PRO A 636 18.09 -11.57 21.99
C PRO A 636 18.75 -12.94 22.15
N ALA A 637 18.74 -13.49 23.37
CA ALA A 637 19.39 -14.75 23.68
C ALA A 637 18.74 -15.93 22.97
N SER A 638 17.42 -15.89 22.73
CA SER A 638 16.69 -16.90 21.93
C SER A 638 17.18 -17.02 20.48
N LEU A 639 17.88 -16.00 19.98
CA LEU A 639 18.42 -15.96 18.63
C LEU A 639 19.90 -16.36 18.56
N ALA A 640 20.59 -16.48 19.70
CA ALA A 640 21.95 -17.00 19.76
C ALA A 640 22.02 -18.45 19.27
N GLY A 641 23.17 -18.83 18.69
CA GLY A 641 23.40 -20.17 18.14
C GLY A 641 22.83 -20.41 16.73
N LYS A 642 21.98 -19.51 16.22
CA LYS A 642 21.48 -19.55 14.84
C LYS A 642 22.55 -19.06 13.86
N VAL A 643 22.53 -19.58 12.63
CA VAL A 643 23.48 -19.17 11.57
C VAL A 643 22.95 -17.96 10.85
N ASP A 644 23.76 -16.90 10.76
CA ASP A 644 23.45 -15.72 9.96
C ASP A 644 23.72 -16.00 8.47
N LEU A 645 22.71 -15.87 7.62
CA LEU A 645 22.82 -16.13 6.19
C LEU A 645 23.73 -15.14 5.47
N ILE A 646 23.85 -13.93 5.99
CA ILE A 646 24.62 -12.87 5.35
C ILE A 646 26.12 -13.16 5.51
N THR A 647 26.54 -13.53 6.72
CA THR A 647 27.95 -13.71 7.08
C THR A 647 28.41 -15.17 7.08
N GLY A 648 27.49 -16.12 7.23
CA GLY A 648 27.77 -17.54 7.47
C GLY A 648 28.24 -17.84 8.90
N GLU A 649 28.32 -16.83 9.76
CA GLU A 649 28.76 -16.98 11.15
C GLU A 649 27.59 -17.35 12.06
N THR A 650 27.90 -18.06 13.16
CA THR A 650 26.93 -18.34 14.21
C THR A 650 26.76 -17.11 15.10
N ALA A 651 25.52 -16.65 15.28
CA ALA A 651 25.19 -15.56 16.19
C ALA A 651 25.55 -15.93 17.63
N LYS A 652 26.20 -15.01 18.34
CA LYS A 652 26.60 -15.24 19.74
C LYS A 652 25.69 -14.48 20.68
N GLU A 653 25.51 -15.04 21.87
CA GLU A 653 24.85 -14.35 22.96
C GLU A 653 25.60 -13.04 23.29
N GLY A 654 24.86 -11.93 23.40
CA GLY A 654 25.45 -10.61 23.62
C GLY A 654 26.05 -9.95 22.37
N ASP A 655 25.87 -10.49 21.17
CA ASP A 655 26.18 -9.80 19.92
C ASP A 655 25.50 -8.42 19.91
N MET A 656 26.26 -7.35 19.67
CA MET A 656 25.73 -5.99 19.63
C MET A 656 25.43 -5.57 18.19
N MET A 657 24.22 -5.08 17.96
CA MET A 657 23.78 -4.53 16.68
C MET A 657 23.82 -3.00 16.75
N ASN A 658 24.65 -2.38 15.92
CA ASN A 658 24.67 -0.93 15.72
C ASN A 658 23.48 -0.50 14.86
N LYS A 659 23.18 0.80 14.84
CA LYS A 659 22.17 1.36 13.95
C LYS A 659 22.43 0.93 12.50
N TRP A 660 21.37 0.43 11.84
CA TRP A 660 21.34 -0.14 10.49
C TRP A 660 22.00 -1.51 10.32
N ASP A 661 22.46 -2.15 11.38
CA ASP A 661 22.91 -3.55 11.29
C ASP A 661 21.72 -4.46 10.99
N VAL A 662 22.00 -5.52 10.23
CA VAL A 662 21.02 -6.53 9.81
C VAL A 662 21.64 -7.92 9.95
N LYS A 663 20.88 -8.87 10.49
CA LYS A 663 21.17 -10.31 10.47
C LYS A 663 19.97 -11.07 9.90
N ILE A 664 20.22 -12.18 9.20
CA ILE A 664 19.18 -13.13 8.79
C ILE A 664 19.49 -14.47 9.42
N LEU A 665 18.86 -14.76 10.54
CA LEU A 665 19.18 -15.93 11.36
C LEU A 665 18.31 -17.12 10.95
N GLN A 666 18.96 -18.21 10.54
CA GLN A 666 18.28 -19.42 10.11
C GLN A 666 18.10 -20.42 11.27
N GLU A 667 16.92 -21.04 11.31
CA GLU A 667 16.56 -22.17 12.18
C GLU A 667 15.85 -23.26 11.37
N ALA A 668 16.28 -24.52 11.51
CA ALA A 668 15.59 -25.66 10.88
C ALA A 668 14.32 -26.01 11.68
N LEU A 669 13.23 -26.34 10.98
CA LEU A 669 11.95 -26.74 11.57
C LEU A 669 11.88 -28.23 11.92
#